data_AF-U2TCC8-F1
#
_entry.id   AF-U2TCC8-F1
#
_cell.length_a   1.000
_cell.length_b   1.000
_cell.length_c   1.000
_cell.angle_alpha   90.00
_cell.angle_beta   90.00
_cell.angle_gamma   90.00
#
_symmetry.space_group_name_H-M   'P 1'
#
loop_
_entity.id
_entity.type
_entity.pdbx_description
1 polymer ?
#
loop_
_entity_poly.entity_id
_entity_poly.type
_entity_poly.pdbx_seq_one_letter_code
_entity_poly.pdbx_strand_id
1 'polypeptide(L)'
;MPKGAKKMDIYEKTTEHIVSLMQEGKLPWQQAWDSEAGTALVMPVNGKTNHHYNAFNSFLLSAVMREKESADPRFFTMASLQEQNRIFAARVARLRQEGKPVRPELQWEYRVKKGSTAVPIIQKWHVERDKNKRPLPEAEQYWARRITPVFHASDCIRREYEYDKDGNRKLGEDGKPLYTDHPLKEYVPKAPVYTHEEQYEIAEAILAASGAVIRHDQADGAFFLPVKDEIHLPPKEAFPNLGGYYATALHELAHWTGHESRMNRELSTDKTSPSYAREELRAELASTFLSLDLGIPLSTANHAAYLQSWIQDLKDDKMVIFKAATDARKIADYIKGFAPEAFRIDARPIPAEEGVLPKEADKTPETPAEAHKEEAEEKAPEETAALPQEKSEEAPEEKPAKETPAISAEELSSLPVPVTDDRVLALPPEAQVNMTGRFYKYYPTHPVTLNSIPTENLYLVDSTDKGGKYGAAYYEKQLSASQAAEHGLTPDYHYFANKAVKAIIYYRKDSAVQDAKKPLQLNRDYTKVAEANYLREGTTMASIYAQFRLHPPQGQRSIQAGDLIEADSYICRAEENGFALQQLHKYRRDFTLLPLPPKDLDQRLNAAVDSVGAETFQTYLDKLQQNFYLAGQSEETLEHHPGAFHETDDKAEGERIAMQIAYAKDFRERAFSEGLSTYTPSDQKGWHDADLQFAVEELGESLRRGEKEDAAQKRIGAAIQRNSPYAAVSQNRFYGANLAVEALRSPAIQEIKAKQNAPRPQQREAAVAQGVR
;
A
#
# COMPACT_ATOMS: atom_id res chain seq x y z
N MET A 1 -8.44 -51.02 -28.31
CA MET A 1 -7.02 -50.63 -28.44
C MET A 1 -6.26 -51.84 -28.95
N PRO A 2 -5.51 -51.75 -30.07
CA PRO A 2 -4.75 -52.89 -30.59
C PRO A 2 -3.67 -53.32 -29.59
N LYS A 3 -3.54 -54.63 -29.38
CA LYS A 3 -2.49 -55.25 -28.55
C LYS A 3 -1.14 -54.98 -29.21
N GLY A 4 -0.35 -54.09 -28.63
CA GLY A 4 1.01 -53.78 -29.11
C GLY A 4 1.33 -52.29 -29.26
N ALA A 5 0.36 -51.38 -29.16
CA ALA A 5 0.67 -49.95 -29.05
C ALA A 5 1.39 -49.71 -27.71
N LYS A 6 2.67 -49.31 -27.76
CA LYS A 6 3.43 -48.83 -26.59
C LYS A 6 2.51 -47.88 -25.82
N LYS A 7 2.23 -48.17 -24.54
CA LYS A 7 1.50 -47.23 -23.67
C LYS A 7 2.18 -45.88 -23.82
N MET A 8 1.42 -44.86 -24.26
CA MET A 8 1.94 -43.52 -24.47
C MET A 8 2.66 -43.08 -23.21
N ASP A 9 3.98 -42.92 -23.29
CA ASP A 9 4.77 -42.46 -22.16
C ASP A 9 4.57 -40.96 -22.03
N ILE A 10 3.72 -40.60 -21.08
CA ILE A 10 3.34 -39.21 -20.85
C ILE A 10 4.55 -38.38 -20.41
N TYR A 11 5.51 -38.98 -19.69
CA TYR A 11 6.73 -38.30 -19.25
C TYR A 11 7.60 -37.98 -20.46
N GLU A 12 7.76 -38.94 -21.37
CA GLU A 12 8.51 -38.77 -22.62
C GLU A 12 7.89 -37.68 -23.49
N LYS A 13 6.59 -37.77 -23.75
CA LYS A 13 5.87 -36.78 -24.57
C LYS A 13 5.91 -35.38 -23.96
N THR A 14 5.74 -35.27 -22.64
CA THR A 14 5.81 -33.98 -21.95
C THR A 14 7.23 -33.41 -22.00
N THR A 15 8.25 -34.24 -21.80
CA THR A 15 9.64 -33.80 -21.89
C THR A 15 10.03 -33.39 -23.31
N GLU A 16 9.64 -34.17 -24.33
CA GLU A 16 9.86 -33.80 -25.74
C GLU A 16 9.20 -32.45 -26.08
N HIS A 17 7.99 -32.22 -25.57
CA HIS A 17 7.30 -30.95 -25.77
C HIS A 17 8.01 -29.78 -25.07
N ILE A 18 8.48 -29.97 -23.83
CA ILE A 18 9.27 -28.96 -23.09
C ILE A 18 10.59 -28.67 -23.83
N VAL A 19 11.28 -29.71 -24.31
CA VAL A 19 12.51 -29.57 -25.10
C VAL A 19 12.25 -28.78 -26.38
N SER A 20 11.13 -29.04 -27.07
CA SER A 20 10.74 -28.27 -28.27
C SER A 20 10.56 -26.80 -27.93
N LEU A 21 9.85 -26.47 -26.85
CA LEU A 21 9.64 -25.09 -26.41
C LEU A 21 10.97 -24.42 -26.06
N MET A 22 11.85 -25.11 -25.31
CA MET A 22 13.19 -24.62 -24.98
C MET A 22 14.06 -24.33 -26.21
N GLN A 23 13.99 -25.20 -27.23
CA GLN A 23 14.73 -25.02 -28.49
C GLN A 23 14.22 -23.83 -29.31
N GLU A 24 12.94 -23.48 -29.18
CA GLU A 24 12.35 -22.27 -29.75
C GLU A 24 12.67 -21.00 -28.93
N GLY A 25 13.48 -21.10 -27.88
CA GLY A 25 13.77 -19.99 -26.96
C GLY A 25 12.60 -19.63 -26.03
N LYS A 26 11.58 -20.48 -25.96
CA LYS A 26 10.40 -20.30 -25.12
C LYS A 26 10.52 -21.19 -23.90
N LEU A 27 11.06 -20.66 -22.80
CA LEU A 27 11.00 -21.38 -21.54
C LEU A 27 9.54 -21.45 -21.06
N PRO A 28 8.96 -22.66 -20.85
CA PRO A 28 7.52 -22.80 -20.56
C PRO A 28 7.08 -22.09 -19.28
N TRP A 29 7.99 -21.92 -18.34
CA TRP A 29 7.76 -21.21 -17.09
C TRP A 29 7.99 -19.70 -17.20
N GLN A 30 8.57 -19.20 -18.30
CA GLN A 30 8.94 -17.79 -18.43
C GLN A 30 8.01 -16.89 -19.25
N GLN A 31 7.06 -17.47 -19.98
CA GLN A 31 6.42 -16.73 -21.06
C GLN A 31 5.22 -15.83 -20.64
N ALA A 32 5.31 -15.23 -19.45
CA ALA A 32 4.40 -14.20 -18.96
C ALA A 32 5.13 -12.87 -18.65
N TRP A 33 6.30 -12.59 -19.25
CA TRP A 33 7.24 -11.64 -18.64
C TRP A 33 7.86 -10.62 -19.61
N ASP A 34 7.04 -9.83 -20.31
CA ASP A 34 7.55 -8.66 -21.05
C ASP A 34 6.63 -7.42 -20.99
N SER A 35 5.84 -7.30 -19.93
CA SER A 35 5.15 -6.05 -19.58
C SER A 35 5.24 -5.88 -18.07
N GLU A 36 5.88 -4.80 -17.64
CA GLU A 36 6.02 -4.25 -16.27
C GLU A 36 5.82 -5.23 -15.09
N ALA A 37 6.87 -5.41 -14.29
CA ALA A 37 6.88 -6.25 -13.10
C ALA A 37 5.60 -6.10 -12.25
N GLY A 38 4.91 -7.23 -12.03
CA GLY A 38 3.78 -7.35 -11.11
C GLY A 38 2.42 -7.74 -11.71
N THR A 39 2.36 -8.33 -12.90
CA THR A 39 1.14 -9.05 -13.30
C THR A 39 1.05 -10.34 -12.48
N ALA A 40 0.11 -10.40 -11.54
CA ALA A 40 -0.15 -11.61 -10.74
C ALA A 40 -0.30 -12.83 -11.67
N LEU A 41 0.52 -13.86 -11.45
CA LEU A 41 0.46 -15.08 -12.24
C LEU A 41 -0.90 -15.76 -12.01
N VAL A 42 -1.75 -15.77 -13.04
CA VAL A 42 -3.06 -16.42 -12.97
C VAL A 42 -2.88 -17.93 -13.03
N MET A 43 -2.86 -18.57 -11.85
CA MET A 43 -2.58 -19.99 -11.68
C MET A 43 -3.68 -20.90 -12.24
N PRO A 44 -3.36 -21.98 -12.98
CA PRO A 44 -4.34 -22.98 -13.37
C PRO A 44 -5.11 -23.51 -12.15
N VAL A 45 -6.43 -23.38 -12.20
CA VAL A 45 -7.33 -23.90 -11.18
C VAL A 45 -8.28 -24.91 -11.78
N ASN A 46 -8.71 -25.84 -10.94
CA ASN A 46 -9.83 -26.68 -11.28
C ASN A 46 -11.09 -25.82 -11.40
N GLY A 47 -11.67 -25.74 -12.60
CA GLY A 47 -12.79 -24.83 -12.90
C GLY A 47 -14.08 -25.11 -12.12
N LYS A 48 -14.19 -26.26 -11.45
CA LYS A 48 -15.30 -26.58 -10.54
C LYS A 48 -15.02 -26.14 -9.09
N THR A 49 -13.82 -26.41 -8.59
CA THR A 49 -13.48 -26.25 -7.16
C THR A 49 -12.65 -25.00 -6.86
N ASN A 50 -12.11 -24.34 -7.89
CA ASN A 50 -11.11 -23.29 -7.78
C ASN A 50 -9.80 -23.71 -7.07
N HIS A 51 -9.59 -25.01 -6.83
CA HIS A 51 -8.34 -25.50 -6.26
C HIS A 51 -7.22 -25.46 -7.28
N HIS A 52 -6.05 -25.00 -6.84
CA HIS A 52 -4.82 -25.07 -7.63
C HIS A 52 -4.43 -26.51 -7.91
N TYR A 53 -3.85 -26.72 -9.08
CA TYR A 53 -3.23 -28.00 -9.40
C TYR A 53 -1.91 -28.18 -8.63
N ASN A 54 -1.44 -29.42 -8.52
CA ASN A 54 -0.12 -29.70 -7.95
C ASN A 54 0.99 -29.15 -8.85
N ALA A 55 2.21 -28.96 -8.32
CA ALA A 55 3.33 -28.33 -9.00
C ALA A 55 3.51 -28.74 -10.47
N PHE A 56 3.51 -30.05 -10.75
CA PHE A 56 3.66 -30.57 -12.10
C PHE A 56 2.46 -30.24 -13.02
N ASN A 57 1.23 -30.45 -12.54
CA ASN A 57 0.05 -30.17 -13.35
C ASN A 57 -0.12 -28.66 -13.55
N SER A 58 0.16 -27.83 -12.55
CA SER A 58 0.16 -26.37 -12.70
C SER A 58 1.14 -25.94 -13.79
N PHE A 59 2.37 -26.45 -13.74
CA PHE A 59 3.38 -26.22 -14.77
C PHE A 59 2.88 -26.58 -16.18
N LEU A 60 2.36 -27.81 -16.35
CA LEU A 60 1.85 -28.28 -17.65
C LEU A 60 0.68 -27.44 -18.16
N LEU A 61 -0.23 -27.05 -17.28
CA LEU A 61 -1.45 -26.33 -17.64
C LEU A 61 -1.18 -24.84 -17.91
N SER A 62 -0.19 -24.24 -17.26
CA SER A 62 0.26 -22.88 -17.58
C SER A 62 0.78 -22.78 -19.02
N ALA A 63 1.52 -23.80 -19.50
CA ALA A 63 1.94 -23.86 -20.91
C ALA A 63 0.74 -23.88 -21.87
N VAL A 64 -0.34 -24.58 -21.50
CA VAL A 64 -1.57 -24.66 -22.31
C VAL A 64 -2.32 -23.33 -22.34
N MET A 65 -2.40 -22.62 -21.21
CA MET A 65 -2.99 -21.28 -21.15
C MET A 65 -2.24 -20.33 -22.09
N ARG A 66 -0.91 -20.45 -22.15
CA ARG A 66 -0.06 -19.66 -23.03
C ARG A 66 -0.25 -19.98 -24.51
N GLU A 67 -0.26 -21.25 -24.89
CA GLU A 67 -0.54 -21.69 -26.27
C GLU A 67 -1.90 -21.18 -26.77
N LYS A 68 -2.84 -21.01 -25.84
CA LYS A 68 -4.20 -20.53 -26.12
C LYS A 68 -4.36 -19.02 -25.97
N GLU A 69 -3.30 -18.30 -25.60
CA GLU A 69 -3.30 -16.85 -25.38
C GLU A 69 -4.44 -16.39 -24.45
N SER A 70 -4.67 -17.12 -23.36
CA SER A 70 -5.82 -16.88 -22.47
C SER A 70 -5.40 -16.67 -21.03
N ALA A 71 -5.95 -15.63 -20.41
CA ALA A 71 -5.78 -15.31 -19.00
C ALA A 71 -6.76 -16.04 -18.06
N ASP A 72 -7.63 -16.92 -18.58
CA ASP A 72 -8.59 -17.67 -17.76
C ASP A 72 -7.90 -18.90 -17.13
N PRO A 73 -7.80 -19.01 -15.80
CA PRO A 73 -7.07 -20.10 -15.17
C PRO A 73 -7.83 -21.43 -15.17
N ARG A 74 -9.09 -21.46 -15.58
CA ARG A 74 -9.96 -22.60 -15.26
C ARG A 74 -9.77 -23.76 -16.23
N PHE A 75 -9.55 -24.94 -15.67
CA PHE A 75 -9.56 -26.21 -16.41
C PHE A 75 -10.69 -27.12 -15.94
N PHE A 76 -11.42 -27.67 -16.89
CA PHE A 76 -12.60 -28.50 -16.65
C PHE A 76 -12.42 -29.92 -17.16
N THR A 77 -12.94 -30.89 -16.42
CA THR A 77 -13.21 -32.23 -16.97
C THR A 77 -14.58 -32.26 -17.63
N MET A 78 -14.80 -33.14 -18.60
CA MET A 78 -16.15 -33.38 -19.13
C MET A 78 -17.14 -33.76 -18.03
N ALA A 79 -16.70 -34.56 -17.05
CA ALA A 79 -17.50 -34.95 -15.91
C ALA A 79 -17.91 -33.76 -15.04
N SER A 80 -17.02 -32.77 -14.81
CA SER A 80 -17.37 -31.57 -14.05
C SER A 80 -18.39 -30.69 -14.77
N LEU A 81 -18.33 -30.57 -16.11
CA LEU A 81 -19.32 -29.82 -16.88
C LEU A 81 -20.68 -30.53 -16.88
N GLN A 82 -20.69 -31.85 -17.05
CA GLN A 82 -21.91 -32.66 -16.96
C GLN A 82 -22.57 -32.56 -15.59
N GLU A 83 -21.76 -32.58 -14.53
CA GLU A 83 -22.26 -32.43 -13.17
C GLU A 83 -22.87 -31.03 -12.94
N GLN A 84 -22.24 -29.98 -13.48
CA GLN A 84 -22.80 -28.62 -13.44
C GLN A 84 -24.19 -28.57 -14.10
N ASN A 85 -24.34 -29.25 -15.25
CA ASN A 85 -25.64 -29.34 -15.94
C ASN A 85 -26.70 -30.03 -15.07
N ARG A 86 -26.34 -31.09 -14.33
CA ARG A 86 -27.27 -31.78 -13.41
C ARG A 86 -27.71 -30.88 -12.26
N ILE A 87 -26.77 -30.15 -11.64
CA ILE A 87 -27.05 -29.20 -10.56
C ILE A 87 -28.02 -28.12 -11.04
N PHE A 88 -27.79 -27.57 -12.24
CA PHE A 88 -28.65 -26.55 -12.82
C PHE A 88 -30.04 -27.10 -13.14
N ALA A 89 -30.14 -28.30 -13.71
CA ALA A 89 -31.43 -28.95 -13.96
C ALA A 89 -32.23 -29.18 -12.67
N ALA A 90 -31.59 -29.66 -11.59
CA ALA A 90 -32.23 -29.83 -10.29
C ALA A 90 -32.71 -28.49 -9.69
N ARG A 91 -31.90 -27.44 -9.80
CA ARG A 91 -32.28 -26.09 -9.35
C ARG A 91 -33.46 -25.52 -10.13
N VAL A 92 -33.48 -25.69 -11.45
CA VAL A 92 -34.60 -25.27 -12.30
C VAL A 92 -35.87 -26.02 -11.94
N ALA A 93 -35.79 -27.34 -11.71
CA ALA A 93 -36.93 -28.13 -11.27
C ALA A 93 -37.49 -27.63 -9.93
N ARG A 94 -36.62 -27.33 -8.96
CA ARG A 94 -37.00 -26.76 -7.66
C ARG A 94 -37.67 -25.39 -7.81
N LEU A 95 -37.09 -24.48 -8.59
CA LEU A 95 -37.66 -23.13 -8.79
C LEU A 95 -39.03 -23.18 -9.47
N ARG A 96 -39.22 -24.11 -10.42
CA ARG A 96 -40.52 -24.34 -11.07
C ARG A 96 -41.56 -24.87 -10.09
N GLN A 97 -41.18 -25.78 -9.19
CA GLN A 97 -42.06 -26.26 -8.12
C GLN A 97 -42.45 -25.15 -7.13
N GLU A 98 -41.51 -24.25 -6.82
CA GLU A 98 -41.74 -23.09 -5.95
C GLU A 98 -42.48 -21.93 -6.63
N GLY A 99 -42.82 -22.03 -7.92
CA GLY A 99 -43.48 -20.97 -8.69
C GLY A 99 -42.61 -19.72 -8.92
N LYS A 100 -41.29 -19.82 -8.72
CA LYS A 100 -40.35 -18.70 -8.86
C LYS A 100 -39.86 -18.58 -10.31
N PRO A 101 -39.59 -17.34 -10.80
CA PRO A 101 -39.08 -17.14 -12.16
C PRO A 101 -37.70 -17.80 -12.33
N VAL A 102 -37.54 -18.55 -13.43
CA VAL A 102 -36.28 -19.20 -13.80
C VAL A 102 -35.50 -18.31 -14.75
N ARG A 103 -34.27 -17.93 -14.37
CA ARG A 103 -33.36 -17.20 -15.26
C ARG A 103 -33.00 -18.06 -16.48
N PRO A 104 -33.05 -17.54 -17.72
CA PRO A 104 -32.76 -18.31 -18.94
C PRO A 104 -31.41 -19.04 -18.92
N GLU A 105 -30.38 -18.38 -18.37
CA GLU A 105 -29.01 -18.91 -18.27
C GLU A 105 -28.88 -20.22 -17.45
N LEU A 106 -29.80 -20.49 -16.52
CA LEU A 106 -29.81 -21.73 -15.74
C LEU A 106 -30.22 -22.94 -16.58
N GLN A 107 -30.76 -22.71 -17.78
CA GLN A 107 -31.17 -23.76 -18.71
C GLN A 107 -30.12 -24.03 -19.79
N TRP A 108 -29.04 -23.24 -19.84
CA TRP A 108 -27.95 -23.43 -20.80
C TRP A 108 -27.06 -24.60 -20.37
N GLU A 109 -26.61 -25.40 -21.34
CA GLU A 109 -25.77 -26.58 -21.08
C GLU A 109 -24.29 -26.27 -21.28
N TYR A 110 -23.46 -26.58 -20.27
CA TYR A 110 -22.01 -26.52 -20.36
C TYR A 110 -21.46 -27.68 -21.17
N ARG A 111 -20.61 -27.37 -22.17
CA ARG A 111 -20.02 -28.35 -23.10
C ARG A 111 -18.59 -27.97 -23.48
N VAL A 112 -17.85 -28.94 -24.02
CA VAL A 112 -16.57 -28.72 -24.69
C VAL A 112 -16.82 -28.53 -26.19
N LYS A 113 -16.11 -27.60 -26.83
CA LYS A 113 -16.16 -27.36 -28.28
C LYS A 113 -15.75 -28.63 -29.03
N LYS A 114 -16.44 -28.92 -30.14
CA LYS A 114 -16.15 -30.10 -30.96
C LYS A 114 -14.76 -29.94 -31.59
N GLY A 115 -13.90 -30.94 -31.40
CA GLY A 115 -12.53 -30.93 -31.92
C GLY A 115 -11.47 -30.36 -30.97
N SER A 116 -11.85 -29.86 -29.79
CA SER A 116 -10.87 -29.42 -28.78
C SER A 116 -10.02 -30.57 -28.26
N THR A 117 -8.74 -30.28 -28.07
CA THR A 117 -7.73 -31.23 -27.57
C THR A 117 -7.72 -31.23 -26.04
N ALA A 118 -7.83 -32.42 -25.44
CA ALA A 118 -7.70 -32.57 -24.00
C ALA A 118 -6.23 -32.64 -23.57
N VAL A 119 -5.92 -32.03 -22.43
CA VAL A 119 -4.60 -32.10 -21.79
C VAL A 119 -4.65 -33.16 -20.68
N PRO A 120 -3.81 -34.20 -20.72
CA PRO A 120 -3.80 -35.23 -19.69
C PRO A 120 -3.01 -34.76 -18.47
N ILE A 121 -3.67 -34.64 -17.31
CA ILE A 121 -3.02 -34.36 -16.02
C ILE A 121 -2.84 -35.63 -15.19
N ILE A 122 -1.84 -35.65 -14.31
CA ILE A 122 -1.54 -36.79 -13.44
C ILE A 122 -1.99 -36.46 -12.02
N GLN A 123 -2.96 -37.22 -11.51
CA GLN A 123 -3.41 -37.16 -10.13
C GLN A 123 -2.82 -38.34 -9.37
N LYS A 124 -2.21 -38.07 -8.21
CA LYS A 124 -1.71 -39.10 -7.30
C LYS A 124 -2.40 -38.93 -5.95
N TRP A 125 -2.72 -40.04 -5.30
CA TRP A 125 -3.26 -40.01 -3.95
C TRP A 125 -2.82 -41.25 -3.19
N HIS A 126 -2.68 -41.09 -1.88
CA HIS A 126 -2.37 -42.19 -0.98
C HIS A 126 -3.64 -42.99 -0.70
N VAL A 127 -3.57 -44.30 -0.90
CA VAL A 127 -4.68 -45.21 -0.63
C VAL A 127 -4.48 -45.81 0.75
N GLU A 128 -5.19 -45.24 1.71
CA GLU A 128 -5.17 -45.67 3.11
C GLU A 128 -6.39 -46.52 3.48
N ARG A 129 -7.36 -46.64 2.56
CA ARG A 129 -8.63 -47.32 2.79
C ARG A 129 -8.97 -48.23 1.63
N ASP A 130 -9.60 -49.37 1.95
CA ASP A 130 -10.12 -50.30 0.96
C ASP A 130 -11.36 -49.73 0.23
N LYS A 131 -11.84 -50.47 -0.78
CA LYS A 131 -13.06 -50.14 -1.54
C LYS A 131 -14.32 -49.98 -0.68
N ASN A 132 -14.33 -50.52 0.55
CA ASN A 132 -15.41 -50.44 1.52
C ASN A 132 -15.15 -49.36 2.59
N LYS A 133 -14.16 -48.48 2.38
CA LYS A 133 -13.73 -47.37 3.26
C LYS A 133 -13.11 -47.79 4.60
N ARG A 134 -12.70 -49.06 4.75
CA ARG A 134 -12.00 -49.55 5.96
C ARG A 134 -10.50 -49.21 5.86
N PRO A 135 -9.83 -48.81 6.96
CA PRO A 135 -8.41 -48.49 6.94
C PRO A 135 -7.57 -49.72 6.58
N LEU A 136 -6.56 -49.52 5.75
CA LEU A 136 -5.54 -50.51 5.36
C LEU A 136 -4.38 -50.47 6.37
N PRO A 137 -3.80 -51.63 6.73
CA PRO A 137 -2.53 -51.67 7.45
C PRO A 137 -1.46 -50.84 6.73
N GLU A 138 -0.55 -50.20 7.46
CA GLU A 138 0.49 -49.31 6.90
C GLU A 138 1.32 -50.00 5.79
N ALA A 139 1.61 -51.30 5.96
CA ALA A 139 2.30 -52.12 4.96
C ALA A 139 1.52 -52.36 3.65
N GLU A 140 0.21 -52.15 3.66
CA GLU A 140 -0.69 -52.31 2.51
C GLU A 140 -1.12 -50.97 1.90
N GLN A 141 -0.69 -49.85 2.48
CA GLN A 141 -0.96 -48.53 1.92
C GLN A 141 -0.07 -48.29 0.70
N TYR A 142 -0.63 -47.67 -0.33
CA TYR A 142 0.08 -47.44 -1.58
C TYR A 142 -0.35 -46.16 -2.27
N TRP A 143 0.54 -45.60 -3.08
CA TRP A 143 0.23 -44.43 -3.91
C TRP A 143 -0.43 -44.86 -5.21
N ALA A 144 -1.71 -44.54 -5.35
CA ALA A 144 -2.43 -44.69 -6.61
C ALA A 144 -2.18 -43.49 -7.52
N ARG A 145 -2.32 -43.72 -8.83
CA ARG A 145 -2.27 -42.66 -9.85
C ARG A 145 -3.41 -42.79 -10.85
N ARG A 146 -3.90 -41.65 -11.33
CA ARG A 146 -4.87 -41.55 -12.42
C ARG A 146 -4.44 -40.48 -13.40
N ILE A 147 -4.64 -40.76 -14.68
CA ILE A 147 -4.53 -39.75 -15.73
C ILE A 147 -5.94 -39.25 -16.01
N THR A 148 -6.14 -37.93 -15.92
CA THR A 148 -7.43 -37.29 -16.12
C THR A 148 -7.32 -36.27 -17.26
N PRO A 149 -8.12 -36.38 -18.33
CA PRO A 149 -8.15 -35.36 -19.37
C PRO A 149 -8.89 -34.12 -18.88
N VAL A 150 -8.27 -32.95 -19.03
CA VAL A 150 -8.87 -31.63 -18.75
C VAL A 150 -8.87 -30.76 -20.00
N PHE A 151 -9.80 -29.81 -20.04
CA PHE A 151 -9.97 -28.83 -21.12
C PHE A 151 -9.86 -27.44 -20.53
N HIS A 152 -9.19 -26.56 -21.26
CA HIS A 152 -9.09 -25.16 -20.87
C HIS A 152 -10.46 -24.46 -20.98
N ALA A 153 -10.68 -23.39 -20.22
CA ALA A 153 -11.93 -22.63 -20.24
C ALA A 153 -12.32 -22.12 -21.63
N SER A 154 -11.34 -21.71 -22.44
CA SER A 154 -11.56 -21.24 -23.81
C SER A 154 -12.04 -22.35 -24.78
N ASP A 155 -11.86 -23.62 -24.41
CA ASP A 155 -12.42 -24.78 -25.13
C ASP A 155 -13.82 -25.15 -24.64
N CYS A 156 -14.33 -24.47 -23.61
CA CYS A 156 -15.62 -24.72 -23.02
C CYS A 156 -16.63 -23.64 -23.43
N ILE A 157 -17.89 -24.01 -23.53
CA ILE A 157 -19.00 -23.14 -23.97
C ILE A 157 -20.26 -23.41 -23.15
N ARG A 158 -21.20 -22.46 -23.20
CA ARG A 158 -22.57 -22.61 -22.71
C ARG A 158 -23.50 -22.62 -23.91
N ARG A 159 -24.23 -23.72 -24.11
CA ARG A 159 -25.15 -23.91 -25.22
C ARG A 159 -26.56 -23.56 -24.81
N GLU A 160 -27.16 -22.63 -25.53
CA GLU A 160 -28.56 -22.28 -25.44
C GLU A 160 -29.34 -23.05 -26.51
N TYR A 161 -30.38 -23.79 -26.10
CA TYR A 161 -31.27 -24.46 -27.04
C TYR A 161 -32.52 -23.62 -27.27
N GLU A 162 -33.00 -23.59 -28.51
CA GLU A 162 -34.31 -23.01 -28.79
C GLU A 162 -35.44 -23.96 -28.41
N TYR A 163 -36.50 -23.42 -27.81
CA TYR A 163 -37.68 -24.17 -27.43
C TYR A 163 -38.91 -23.68 -28.20
N ASP A 164 -39.82 -24.60 -28.52
CA ASP A 164 -41.13 -24.29 -29.09
C ASP A 164 -42.13 -23.82 -28.00
N LYS A 165 -43.35 -23.48 -28.42
CA LYS A 165 -44.41 -23.00 -27.51
C LYS A 165 -44.85 -24.06 -26.49
N ASP A 166 -44.55 -25.33 -26.77
CA ASP A 166 -44.90 -26.48 -25.93
C ASP A 166 -43.74 -26.87 -24.99
N GLY A 167 -42.61 -26.15 -25.06
CA GLY A 167 -41.43 -26.37 -24.22
C GLY A 167 -40.50 -27.50 -24.69
N ASN A 168 -40.70 -28.03 -25.90
CA ASN A 168 -39.78 -28.99 -26.53
C ASN A 168 -38.69 -28.27 -27.33
N ARG A 169 -37.53 -28.92 -27.53
CA ARG A 169 -36.43 -28.34 -28.31
C ARG A 169 -36.84 -28.22 -29.77
N LYS A 170 -36.71 -27.02 -30.36
CA LYS A 170 -36.90 -26.84 -31.80
C LYS A 170 -35.85 -27.62 -32.57
N LEU A 171 -36.30 -28.38 -33.57
CA LEU A 171 -35.43 -29.13 -34.47
C LEU A 171 -35.28 -28.37 -35.79
N GLY A 172 -34.08 -28.34 -36.34
CA GLY A 172 -33.81 -27.85 -37.70
C GLY A 172 -34.21 -28.85 -38.78
N GLU A 173 -34.04 -28.46 -40.04
CA GLU A 173 -34.35 -29.32 -41.22
C GLU A 173 -33.55 -30.63 -41.23
N ASP A 174 -32.42 -30.68 -40.54
CA ASP A 174 -31.55 -31.86 -40.40
C ASP A 174 -31.96 -32.78 -39.23
N GLY A 175 -33.07 -32.48 -38.55
CA GLY A 175 -33.58 -33.22 -37.40
C GLY A 175 -32.77 -33.03 -36.11
N LYS A 176 -31.80 -32.10 -36.08
CA LYS A 176 -31.02 -31.78 -34.87
C LYS A 176 -31.59 -30.55 -34.16
N PRO A 177 -31.45 -30.46 -32.81
CA PRO A 177 -31.87 -29.28 -32.08
C PRO A 177 -31.14 -28.01 -32.54
N LEU A 178 -31.89 -26.92 -32.71
CA LEU A 178 -31.33 -25.59 -32.95
C LEU A 178 -30.72 -25.05 -31.66
N TYR A 179 -29.55 -24.43 -31.77
CA TYR A 179 -28.83 -23.90 -30.61
C TYR A 179 -27.91 -22.73 -30.97
N THR A 180 -27.61 -21.93 -29.95
CA THR A 180 -26.60 -20.86 -29.98
C THR A 180 -25.54 -21.15 -28.93
N ASP A 181 -24.26 -21.09 -29.32
CA ASP A 181 -23.13 -21.33 -28.41
C ASP A 181 -22.58 -20.00 -27.88
N HIS A 182 -22.51 -19.87 -26.57
CA HIS A 182 -22.01 -18.71 -25.85
C HIS A 182 -20.68 -19.04 -25.13
N PRO A 183 -19.79 -18.06 -24.90
CA PRO A 183 -18.60 -18.28 -24.08
C PRO A 183 -18.97 -18.60 -22.61
N LEU A 184 -18.02 -19.21 -21.90
CA LEU A 184 -18.12 -19.28 -20.43
C LEU A 184 -18.22 -17.86 -19.84
N LYS A 185 -18.82 -17.76 -18.65
CA LYS A 185 -18.80 -16.49 -17.91
C LYS A 185 -17.36 -16.10 -17.63
N GLU A 186 -17.05 -14.81 -17.76
CA GLU A 186 -15.73 -14.26 -17.48
C GLU A 186 -15.23 -14.71 -16.11
N TYR A 187 -13.93 -14.99 -16.03
CA TYR A 187 -13.31 -15.38 -14.78
C TYR A 187 -13.10 -14.15 -13.91
N VAL A 188 -13.68 -14.17 -12.71
CA VAL A 188 -13.44 -13.18 -11.67
C VAL A 188 -12.69 -13.87 -10.53
N PRO A 189 -11.46 -13.46 -10.20
CA PRO A 189 -10.71 -14.02 -9.07
C PRO A 189 -11.52 -13.93 -7.77
N LYS A 190 -11.56 -15.02 -7.01
CA LYS A 190 -12.28 -15.08 -5.72
C LYS A 190 -11.39 -14.81 -4.51
N ALA A 191 -10.07 -14.87 -4.68
CA ALA A 191 -9.09 -14.58 -3.65
C ALA A 191 -8.53 -13.15 -3.86
N PRO A 192 -8.17 -12.44 -2.77
CA PRO A 192 -7.46 -11.17 -2.91
C PRO A 192 -6.14 -11.41 -3.66
N VAL A 193 -5.88 -10.56 -4.64
CA VAL A 193 -4.57 -10.48 -5.30
C VAL A 193 -3.74 -9.50 -4.46
N TYR A 194 -2.55 -9.91 -4.03
CA TYR A 194 -1.65 -9.04 -3.26
C TYR A 194 -1.26 -7.80 -4.07
N THR A 195 -1.25 -6.62 -3.45
CA THR A 195 -0.67 -5.41 -4.07
C THR A 195 0.85 -5.58 -4.21
N HIS A 196 1.48 -4.74 -5.03
CA HIS A 196 2.95 -4.74 -5.18
C HIS A 196 3.65 -4.49 -3.84
N GLU A 197 3.09 -3.63 -2.98
CA GLU A 197 3.60 -3.33 -1.65
C GLU A 197 3.49 -4.56 -0.73
N GLU A 198 2.34 -5.23 -0.71
CA GLU A 198 2.16 -6.47 0.07
C GLU A 198 3.14 -7.58 -0.39
N GLN A 199 3.38 -7.69 -1.70
CA GLN A 199 4.35 -8.65 -2.25
C GLN A 199 5.79 -8.36 -1.76
N TYR A 200 6.17 -7.08 -1.68
CA TYR A 200 7.48 -6.66 -1.18
C TYR A 200 7.62 -6.87 0.33
N GLU A 201 6.56 -6.60 1.10
CA GLU A 201 6.54 -6.89 2.54
C GLU A 201 6.67 -8.38 2.82
N ILE A 202 5.97 -9.23 2.06
CA ILE A 202 6.09 -10.69 2.16
C ILE A 202 7.51 -11.13 1.83
N ALA A 203 8.11 -10.61 0.76
CA ALA A 203 9.48 -10.94 0.36
C ALA A 203 10.51 -10.50 1.42
N GLU A 204 10.42 -9.26 1.91
CA GLU A 204 11.31 -8.74 2.96
C GLU A 204 11.15 -9.53 4.27
N ALA A 205 9.92 -9.88 4.66
CA ALA A 205 9.66 -10.68 5.85
C ALA A 205 10.21 -12.11 5.73
N ILE A 206 10.08 -12.73 4.55
CA ILE A 206 10.68 -14.05 4.28
C ILE A 206 12.20 -13.99 4.39
N LEU A 207 12.83 -12.98 3.77
CA LEU A 207 14.28 -12.81 3.81
C LEU A 207 14.76 -12.60 5.26
N ALA A 208 14.10 -11.72 6.02
CA ALA A 208 14.43 -11.47 7.42
C ALA A 208 14.23 -12.72 8.31
N ALA A 209 13.09 -13.39 8.18
CA ALA A 209 12.75 -14.57 9.00
C ALA A 209 13.56 -15.82 8.61
N SER A 210 14.13 -15.87 7.40
CA SER A 210 15.02 -16.96 6.97
C SER A 210 16.31 -17.03 7.78
N GLY A 211 16.76 -15.90 8.35
CA GLY A 211 18.04 -15.78 9.03
C GLY A 211 19.26 -15.90 8.10
N ALA A 212 19.07 -15.86 6.77
CA ALA A 212 20.17 -15.85 5.82
C ALA A 212 21.03 -14.58 6.01
N VAL A 213 22.35 -14.75 5.99
CA VAL A 213 23.28 -13.61 6.03
C VAL A 213 23.36 -13.02 4.63
N ILE A 214 22.70 -11.87 4.42
CA ILE A 214 22.66 -11.16 3.15
C ILE A 214 23.61 -9.96 3.21
N ARG A 215 24.56 -9.89 2.28
CA ARG A 215 25.53 -8.80 2.14
C ARG A 215 25.29 -8.04 0.84
N HIS A 216 25.24 -6.72 0.92
CA HIS A 216 25.12 -5.83 -0.23
C HIS A 216 26.48 -5.30 -0.68
N ASP A 217 27.41 -6.22 -1.00
CA ASP A 217 28.82 -5.92 -1.28
C ASP A 217 29.22 -6.10 -2.76
N GLN A 218 28.26 -6.38 -3.65
CA GLN A 218 28.49 -6.55 -5.08
C GLN A 218 28.10 -5.30 -5.86
N ALA A 219 28.73 -5.07 -7.02
CA ALA A 219 28.41 -3.96 -7.91
C ALA A 219 27.27 -4.33 -8.89
N ASP A 220 27.37 -5.49 -9.54
CA ASP A 220 26.45 -5.94 -10.61
C ASP A 220 26.13 -7.44 -10.58
N GLY A 221 26.69 -8.21 -9.63
CA GLY A 221 26.50 -9.65 -9.50
C GLY A 221 25.69 -10.06 -8.27
N ALA A 222 24.90 -11.13 -8.38
CA ALA A 222 24.24 -11.79 -7.27
C ALA A 222 24.68 -13.27 -7.21
N PHE A 223 24.92 -13.80 -6.00
CA PHE A 223 25.23 -15.21 -5.80
C PHE A 223 25.10 -15.64 -4.33
N PHE A 224 24.69 -16.88 -4.12
CA PHE A 224 24.90 -17.63 -2.88
C PHE A 224 26.31 -18.25 -2.83
N LEU A 225 27.02 -18.10 -1.70
CA LEU A 225 28.34 -18.68 -1.45
C LEU A 225 28.24 -19.83 -0.44
N PRO A 226 28.22 -21.11 -0.88
CA PRO A 226 27.96 -22.25 0.02
C PRO A 226 28.98 -22.40 1.14
N VAL A 227 30.25 -22.08 0.89
CA VAL A 227 31.34 -22.27 1.85
C VAL A 227 31.21 -21.37 3.08
N LYS A 228 30.66 -20.16 2.90
CA LYS A 228 30.46 -19.19 4.00
C LYS A 228 29.03 -19.16 4.52
N ASP A 229 28.10 -19.80 3.80
CA ASP A 229 26.67 -19.71 4.04
C ASP A 229 26.13 -18.26 3.97
N GLU A 230 26.59 -17.50 2.98
CA GLU A 230 26.27 -16.08 2.79
C GLU A 230 25.66 -15.84 1.39
N ILE A 231 24.70 -14.92 1.32
CA ILE A 231 24.12 -14.41 0.07
C ILE A 231 24.75 -13.04 -0.20
N HIS A 232 25.26 -12.85 -1.42
CA HIS A 232 25.87 -11.60 -1.87
C HIS A 232 25.02 -10.98 -2.98
N LEU A 233 24.61 -9.73 -2.81
CA LEU A 233 23.75 -8.98 -3.72
C LEU A 233 24.33 -7.59 -4.01
N PRO A 234 23.95 -6.96 -5.12
CA PRO A 234 24.07 -5.51 -5.27
C PRO A 234 23.15 -4.77 -4.31
N PRO A 235 23.45 -3.51 -3.94
CA PRO A 235 22.55 -2.68 -3.14
C PRO A 235 21.18 -2.51 -3.84
N LYS A 236 20.09 -2.32 -3.06
CA LYS A 236 18.70 -2.27 -3.60
C LYS A 236 18.55 -1.22 -4.70
N GLU A 237 19.29 -0.11 -4.58
CA GLU A 237 19.33 1.03 -5.49
C GLU A 237 19.99 0.72 -6.85
N ALA A 238 20.80 -0.33 -6.94
CA ALA A 238 21.40 -0.78 -8.20
C ALA A 238 20.38 -1.50 -9.10
N PHE A 239 19.21 -1.88 -8.57
CA PHE A 239 18.15 -2.50 -9.34
C PHE A 239 17.20 -1.44 -9.93
N PRO A 240 16.72 -1.61 -11.18
CA PRO A 240 15.79 -0.66 -11.80
C PRO A 240 14.45 -0.50 -11.05
N ASN A 241 14.07 -1.50 -10.25
CA ASN A 241 12.90 -1.47 -9.36
C ASN A 241 13.07 -2.50 -8.23
N LEU A 242 12.33 -2.31 -7.14
CA LEU A 242 12.35 -3.21 -5.97
C LEU A 242 11.91 -4.65 -6.30
N GLY A 243 11.00 -4.83 -7.25
CA GLY A 243 10.61 -6.14 -7.72
C GLY A 243 11.78 -6.97 -8.24
N GLY A 244 12.67 -6.34 -9.04
CA GLY A 244 13.89 -6.97 -9.53
C GLY A 244 14.85 -7.36 -8.40
N TYR A 245 14.97 -6.53 -7.37
CA TYR A 245 15.76 -6.85 -6.18
C TYR A 245 15.20 -8.08 -5.45
N TYR A 246 13.92 -8.07 -5.09
CA TYR A 246 13.31 -9.16 -4.32
C TYR A 246 13.30 -10.49 -5.07
N ALA A 247 13.09 -10.42 -6.38
CA ALA A 247 13.16 -11.60 -7.22
C ALA A 247 14.56 -12.22 -7.25
N THR A 248 15.60 -11.38 -7.33
CA THR A 248 17.01 -11.82 -7.28
C THR A 248 17.36 -12.38 -5.90
N ALA A 249 16.96 -11.69 -4.83
CA ALA A 249 17.22 -12.11 -3.46
C ALA A 249 16.58 -13.46 -3.12
N LEU A 250 15.33 -13.70 -3.56
CA LEU A 250 14.63 -14.97 -3.33
C LEU A 250 15.20 -16.11 -4.19
N HIS A 251 15.72 -15.80 -5.39
CA HIS A 251 16.46 -16.77 -6.20
C HIS A 251 17.72 -17.25 -5.48
N GLU A 252 18.53 -16.33 -4.93
CA GLU A 252 19.69 -16.71 -4.14
C GLU A 252 19.30 -17.41 -2.83
N LEU A 253 18.15 -17.05 -2.24
CA LEU A 253 17.61 -17.77 -1.09
C LEU A 253 17.23 -19.22 -1.45
N ALA A 254 16.76 -19.48 -2.68
CA ALA A 254 16.50 -20.83 -3.16
C ALA A 254 17.78 -21.67 -3.19
N HIS A 255 18.89 -21.12 -3.67
CA HIS A 255 20.22 -21.75 -3.58
C HIS A 255 20.67 -21.93 -2.13
N TRP A 256 20.48 -20.92 -1.29
CA TRP A 256 20.78 -20.98 0.14
C TRP A 256 20.12 -22.18 0.79
N THR A 257 18.86 -22.52 0.50
CA THR A 257 18.22 -23.72 1.09
C THR A 257 18.99 -25.04 0.85
N GLY A 258 19.87 -25.10 -0.15
CA GLY A 258 20.62 -26.30 -0.53
C GLY A 258 21.79 -26.67 0.38
N HIS A 259 22.22 -25.79 1.29
CA HIS A 259 23.34 -26.05 2.21
C HIS A 259 23.13 -27.31 3.09
N GLU A 260 24.23 -27.91 3.54
CA GLU A 260 24.24 -29.17 4.30
C GLU A 260 23.41 -29.13 5.59
N SER A 261 23.31 -27.96 6.23
CA SER A 261 22.51 -27.76 7.45
C SER A 261 21.00 -27.64 7.21
N ARG A 262 20.57 -27.59 5.94
CA ARG A 262 19.17 -27.38 5.54
C ARG A 262 18.65 -28.54 4.70
N MET A 263 18.53 -28.36 3.38
CA MET A 263 17.99 -29.40 2.49
C MET A 263 19.09 -30.31 1.90
N ASN A 264 20.35 -30.05 2.20
CA ASN A 264 21.52 -30.87 1.86
C ASN A 264 21.49 -31.39 0.41
N ARG A 265 21.43 -30.44 -0.53
CA ARG A 265 21.47 -30.73 -1.98
C ARG A 265 22.91 -30.63 -2.47
N GLU A 266 23.20 -31.32 -3.56
CA GLU A 266 24.50 -31.23 -4.24
C GLU A 266 24.66 -29.84 -4.86
N LEU A 267 25.44 -28.97 -4.21
CA LEU A 267 25.81 -27.65 -4.69
C LEU A 267 27.21 -27.71 -5.30
N SER A 268 27.36 -27.16 -6.51
CA SER A 268 28.65 -27.00 -7.19
C SER A 268 28.99 -25.51 -7.25
N THR A 269 30.27 -25.16 -7.14
CA THR A 269 30.76 -23.79 -7.41
C THR A 269 31.28 -23.65 -8.85
N ASP A 270 31.38 -24.74 -9.59
CA ASP A 270 31.78 -24.74 -11.00
C ASP A 270 30.56 -24.50 -11.90
N LYS A 271 30.43 -23.26 -12.39
CA LYS A 271 29.36 -22.80 -13.28
C LYS A 271 29.28 -23.56 -14.61
N THR A 272 30.32 -24.31 -14.99
CA THR A 272 30.32 -25.11 -16.22
C THR A 272 29.86 -26.56 -16.00
N SER A 273 29.66 -26.96 -14.74
CA SER A 273 29.32 -28.35 -14.40
C SER A 273 27.84 -28.68 -14.64
N PRO A 274 27.49 -29.90 -15.08
CA PRO A 274 26.11 -30.35 -15.19
C PRO A 274 25.35 -30.31 -13.86
N SER A 275 26.04 -30.55 -12.73
CA SER A 275 25.47 -30.41 -11.39
C SER A 275 25.02 -28.98 -11.08
N TYR A 276 25.82 -27.98 -11.47
CA TYR A 276 25.47 -26.57 -11.33
C TYR A 276 24.23 -26.22 -12.15
N ALA A 277 24.20 -26.63 -13.43
CA ALA A 277 23.05 -26.40 -14.30
C ALA A 277 21.76 -27.04 -13.73
N ARG A 278 21.83 -28.23 -13.14
CA ARG A 278 20.66 -28.85 -12.49
C ARG A 278 20.17 -28.06 -11.27
N GLU A 279 21.06 -27.46 -10.49
CA GLU A 279 20.67 -26.63 -9.35
C GLU A 279 20.05 -25.31 -9.78
N GLU A 280 20.59 -24.66 -10.81
CA GLU A 280 19.95 -23.48 -11.43
C GLU A 280 18.54 -23.80 -11.93
N LEU A 281 18.32 -24.96 -12.57
CA LEU A 281 16.97 -25.39 -12.97
C LEU A 281 16.02 -25.53 -11.77
N ARG A 282 16.50 -26.01 -10.61
CA ARG A 282 15.69 -26.10 -9.40
C ARG A 282 15.39 -24.73 -8.81
N ALA A 283 16.39 -23.85 -8.72
CA ALA A 283 16.23 -22.49 -8.21
C ALA A 283 15.25 -21.69 -9.08
N GLU A 284 15.38 -21.78 -10.40
CA GLU A 284 14.46 -21.17 -11.36
C GLU A 284 13.00 -21.61 -11.19
N LEU A 285 12.78 -22.92 -11.09
CA LEU A 285 11.45 -23.46 -10.87
C LEU A 285 10.93 -23.11 -9.47
N ALA A 286 11.81 -22.95 -8.47
CA ALA A 286 11.44 -22.54 -7.12
C ALA A 286 11.02 -21.06 -7.07
N SER A 287 11.80 -20.17 -7.69
CA SER A 287 11.46 -18.76 -7.92
C SER A 287 10.10 -18.68 -8.63
N THR A 288 9.89 -19.50 -9.67
CA THR A 288 8.59 -19.59 -10.34
C THR A 288 7.47 -19.97 -9.38
N PHE A 289 7.67 -20.99 -8.54
CA PHE A 289 6.65 -21.38 -7.55
C PHE A 289 6.41 -20.33 -6.47
N LEU A 290 7.42 -19.60 -6.03
CA LEU A 290 7.28 -18.49 -5.07
C LEU A 290 6.49 -17.33 -5.69
N SER A 291 6.82 -16.94 -6.93
CA SER A 291 6.06 -15.95 -7.67
C SER A 291 4.61 -16.37 -7.87
N LEU A 292 4.36 -17.66 -8.17
CA LEU A 292 3.01 -18.19 -8.34
C LEU A 292 2.21 -18.21 -7.03
N ASP A 293 2.85 -18.55 -5.92
CA ASP A 293 2.17 -18.74 -4.64
C ASP A 293 1.98 -17.42 -3.87
N LEU A 294 2.90 -16.46 -4.03
CA LEU A 294 2.96 -15.22 -3.23
C LEU A 294 2.81 -13.95 -4.07
N GLY A 295 2.72 -14.07 -5.40
CA GLY A 295 2.63 -12.91 -6.31
C GLY A 295 3.95 -12.16 -6.51
N ILE A 296 5.05 -12.61 -5.91
CA ILE A 296 6.33 -11.89 -5.93
C ILE A 296 6.93 -11.88 -7.35
N PRO A 297 7.54 -10.77 -7.82
CA PRO A 297 8.20 -10.73 -9.13
C PRO A 297 9.27 -11.82 -9.30
N LEU A 298 9.50 -12.23 -10.54
CA LEU A 298 10.46 -13.29 -10.86
C LEU A 298 11.77 -12.73 -11.44
N SER A 299 12.88 -13.40 -11.14
CA SER A 299 14.23 -12.96 -11.47
C SER A 299 14.50 -13.07 -12.97
N THR A 300 15.01 -12.02 -13.60
CA THR A 300 15.34 -12.02 -15.03
C THR A 300 16.78 -12.50 -15.31
N ALA A 301 17.36 -13.32 -14.43
CA ALA A 301 18.77 -13.71 -14.54
C ALA A 301 19.11 -14.37 -15.90
N ASN A 302 20.37 -14.28 -16.32
CA ASN A 302 20.81 -14.75 -17.64
C ASN A 302 20.88 -16.30 -17.72
N HIS A 303 19.75 -16.99 -17.80
CA HIS A 303 19.67 -18.47 -17.92
C HIS A 303 20.10 -19.00 -19.28
N ALA A 304 20.35 -18.12 -20.27
CA ALA A 304 20.83 -18.48 -21.59
C ALA A 304 22.10 -19.34 -21.55
N ALA A 305 22.94 -19.15 -20.51
CA ALA A 305 24.16 -19.91 -20.30
C ALA A 305 23.92 -21.40 -20.01
N TYR A 306 22.77 -21.78 -19.42
CA TYR A 306 22.49 -23.15 -18.97
C TYR A 306 21.48 -23.89 -19.85
N LEU A 307 20.75 -23.18 -20.71
CA LEU A 307 19.67 -23.72 -21.55
C LEU A 307 20.09 -24.96 -22.35
N GLN A 308 21.28 -24.94 -22.95
CA GLN A 308 21.78 -26.09 -23.72
C GLN A 308 22.08 -27.31 -22.84
N SER A 309 22.60 -27.10 -21.63
CA SER A 309 22.82 -28.19 -20.66
C SER A 309 21.49 -28.79 -20.20
N TRP A 310 20.46 -27.96 -19.97
CA TRP A 310 19.14 -28.46 -19.61
C TRP A 310 18.52 -29.28 -20.74
N ILE A 311 18.54 -28.75 -21.97
CA ILE A 311 18.02 -29.47 -23.14
C ILE A 311 18.68 -30.84 -23.29
N GLN A 312 20.00 -30.92 -23.06
CA GLN A 312 20.73 -32.19 -23.12
C GLN A 312 20.30 -33.14 -22.00
N ASP A 313 20.28 -32.68 -20.74
CA ASP A 313 19.83 -33.49 -19.60
C ASP A 313 18.40 -34.02 -19.76
N LEU A 314 17.49 -33.19 -20.29
CA LEU A 314 16.10 -33.56 -20.57
C LEU A 314 15.99 -34.60 -21.70
N LYS A 315 16.86 -34.52 -22.73
CA LYS A 315 16.94 -35.53 -23.81
C LYS A 315 17.49 -36.86 -23.29
N ASP A 316 18.43 -36.81 -22.35
CA ASP A 316 19.10 -37.99 -21.81
C ASP A 316 18.25 -38.71 -20.75
N ASP A 317 17.55 -37.98 -19.88
CA ASP A 317 16.59 -38.54 -18.91
C ASP A 317 15.29 -37.72 -18.87
N LYS A 318 14.22 -38.31 -19.43
CA LYS A 318 12.87 -37.75 -19.41
C LYS A 318 12.33 -37.42 -18.03
N MET A 319 12.92 -37.95 -16.95
CA MET A 319 12.49 -37.69 -15.58
C MET A 319 13.16 -36.46 -14.95
N VAL A 320 14.20 -35.86 -15.56
CA VAL A 320 14.98 -34.76 -14.97
C VAL A 320 14.08 -33.59 -14.57
N ILE A 321 13.24 -33.10 -15.48
CA ILE A 321 12.35 -31.96 -15.20
C ILE A 321 11.33 -32.25 -14.10
N PHE A 322 10.90 -33.51 -13.97
CA PHE A 322 9.96 -33.93 -12.94
C PHE A 322 10.62 -33.97 -11.56
N LYS A 323 11.87 -34.46 -11.50
CA LYS A 323 12.67 -34.44 -10.27
C LYS A 323 12.97 -33.00 -9.86
N ALA A 324 13.42 -32.17 -10.79
CA ALA A 324 13.71 -30.76 -10.57
C ALA A 324 12.47 -29.99 -10.06
N ALA A 325 11.30 -30.14 -10.71
CA ALA A 325 10.05 -29.51 -10.27
C ALA A 325 9.59 -30.01 -8.88
N THR A 326 9.85 -31.28 -8.55
CA THR A 326 9.54 -31.82 -7.21
C THR A 326 10.44 -31.20 -6.15
N ASP A 327 11.73 -31.07 -6.42
CA ASP A 327 12.69 -30.44 -5.51
C ASP A 327 12.39 -28.95 -5.35
N ALA A 328 12.15 -28.24 -6.46
CA ALA A 328 11.78 -26.83 -6.49
C ALA A 328 10.53 -26.54 -5.66
N ARG A 329 9.51 -27.43 -5.69
CA ARG A 329 8.33 -27.29 -4.84
C ARG A 329 8.69 -27.39 -3.36
N LYS A 330 9.54 -28.34 -2.97
CA LYS A 330 10.01 -28.43 -1.57
C LYS A 330 10.79 -27.19 -1.15
N ILE A 331 11.60 -26.63 -2.05
CA ILE A 331 12.34 -25.38 -1.80
C ILE A 331 11.37 -24.23 -1.55
N ALA A 332 10.39 -24.04 -2.44
CA ALA A 332 9.38 -23.00 -2.30
C ALA A 332 8.55 -23.17 -1.01
N ASP A 333 8.14 -24.40 -0.69
CA ASP A 333 7.39 -24.68 0.54
C ASP A 333 8.24 -24.43 1.80
N TYR A 334 9.54 -24.74 1.77
CA TYR A 334 10.48 -24.41 2.84
C TYR A 334 10.62 -22.89 3.03
N ILE A 335 10.80 -22.14 1.93
CA ILE A 335 10.92 -20.67 1.96
C ILE A 335 9.62 -20.01 2.45
N LYS A 336 8.46 -20.46 1.98
CA LYS A 336 7.15 -19.99 2.49
C LYS A 336 6.96 -20.28 3.98
N GLY A 337 7.65 -21.27 4.54
CA GLY A 337 7.70 -21.51 5.97
C GLY A 337 8.18 -20.29 6.78
N PHE A 338 8.96 -19.40 6.17
CA PHE A 338 9.42 -18.15 6.78
C PHE A 338 8.42 -16.99 6.67
N ALA A 339 7.41 -17.08 5.80
CA ALA A 339 6.41 -16.02 5.66
C ALA A 339 5.68 -15.78 7.00
N PRO A 340 5.25 -14.54 7.33
CA PRO A 340 4.48 -14.28 8.53
C PRO A 340 3.16 -15.06 8.55
N GLU A 341 2.68 -15.43 9.74
CA GLU A 341 1.45 -16.24 9.90
C GLU A 341 0.24 -15.62 9.18
N ALA A 342 0.15 -14.29 9.13
CA ALA A 342 -0.90 -13.56 8.41
C ALA A 342 -0.92 -13.83 6.89
N PHE A 343 0.23 -14.22 6.32
CA PHE A 343 0.40 -14.54 4.90
C PHE A 343 0.57 -16.04 4.64
N ARG A 344 0.68 -16.86 5.70
CA ARG A 344 0.55 -18.31 5.62
C ARG A 344 -0.94 -18.66 5.47
N ILE A 345 -1.53 -18.37 4.32
CA ILE A 345 -2.87 -18.88 4.01
C ILE A 345 -2.77 -20.40 4.07
N ASP A 346 -3.44 -20.96 5.07
CA ASP A 346 -3.46 -22.38 5.36
C ASP A 346 -3.86 -23.14 4.10
N ALA A 347 -2.94 -23.93 3.52
CA ALA A 347 -3.23 -24.87 2.43
C ALA A 347 -4.05 -26.09 2.93
N ARG A 348 -4.84 -25.91 4.00
CA ARG A 348 -5.86 -26.88 4.41
C ARG A 348 -7.11 -26.65 3.57
N PRO A 349 -7.70 -27.72 3.00
CA PRO A 349 -8.88 -27.59 2.16
C PRO A 349 -10.01 -26.98 2.98
N ILE A 350 -10.45 -25.78 2.60
CA ILE A 350 -11.77 -25.28 2.97
C ILE A 350 -12.74 -26.37 2.49
N PRO A 351 -13.54 -27.01 3.36
CA PRO A 351 -14.59 -27.90 2.90
C PRO A 351 -15.46 -27.10 1.95
N ALA A 352 -15.61 -27.56 0.71
CA ALA A 352 -16.45 -26.88 -0.26
C ALA A 352 -17.88 -26.80 0.29
N GLU A 353 -18.26 -25.64 0.85
CA GLU A 353 -19.66 -25.30 0.90
C GLU A 353 -20.13 -25.18 -0.56
N GLU A 354 -21.21 -25.91 -0.81
CA GLU A 354 -21.83 -26.06 -2.12
C GLU A 354 -22.02 -24.72 -2.83
N GLY A 355 -21.97 -24.77 -4.16
CA GLY A 355 -21.86 -23.59 -5.02
C GLY A 355 -22.82 -22.44 -4.70
N VAL A 356 -22.25 -21.25 -4.50
CA VAL A 356 -22.99 -19.99 -4.49
C VAL A 356 -22.24 -18.96 -5.36
N LEU A 357 -22.94 -18.45 -6.37
CA LEU A 357 -22.68 -17.19 -7.07
C LEU A 357 -23.13 -16.03 -6.14
N PRO A 358 -22.50 -14.84 -6.22
CA PRO A 358 -22.60 -13.78 -5.20
C PRO A 358 -24.04 -13.39 -4.85
N LYS A 359 -24.28 -13.20 -3.55
CA LYS A 359 -25.45 -12.49 -3.02
C LYS A 359 -25.20 -10.99 -3.14
N GLU A 360 -25.77 -10.37 -4.14
CA GLU A 360 -26.14 -8.95 -4.09
C GLU A 360 -27.54 -8.77 -4.70
N ALA A 361 -28.19 -7.68 -4.31
CA ALA A 361 -29.58 -7.30 -4.51
C ALA A 361 -30.59 -7.90 -3.50
N ASP A 362 -30.51 -7.47 -2.25
CA ASP A 362 -31.65 -6.78 -1.62
C ASP A 362 -31.21 -6.12 -0.31
N LYS A 363 -31.32 -4.79 -0.24
CA LYS A 363 -31.52 -3.99 0.99
C LYS A 363 -31.55 -2.51 0.63
N THR A 364 -32.77 -1.98 0.51
CA THR A 364 -33.09 -0.57 0.78
C THR A 364 -33.13 -0.31 2.29
N PRO A 365 -32.98 0.95 2.73
CA PRO A 365 -32.47 1.33 4.05
C PRO A 365 -33.58 1.53 5.10
N GLU A 366 -33.27 1.19 6.35
CA GLU A 366 -34.03 1.69 7.52
C GLU A 366 -33.10 2.52 8.43
N THR A 367 -33.56 3.74 8.69
CA THR A 367 -33.02 4.76 9.61
C THR A 367 -33.32 4.41 11.09
N PRO A 368 -32.70 5.13 12.05
CA PRO A 368 -32.32 4.63 13.37
C PRO A 368 -33.20 5.12 14.52
N ALA A 369 -33.23 4.36 15.62
CA ALA A 369 -33.85 4.74 16.89
C ALA A 369 -32.81 4.84 18.02
N GLU A 370 -32.56 6.10 18.40
CA GLU A 370 -32.42 6.70 19.74
C GLU A 370 -31.98 5.88 20.98
N ALA A 371 -30.89 6.40 21.58
CA ALA A 371 -30.76 6.93 22.95
C ALA A 371 -30.90 6.02 24.19
N HIS A 372 -29.87 6.08 25.05
CA HIS A 372 -29.87 6.25 26.53
C HIS A 372 -28.37 6.45 26.94
N LYS A 373 -27.87 7.59 27.46
CA LYS A 373 -27.99 8.19 28.81
C LYS A 373 -27.85 7.13 29.92
N GLU A 374 -27.05 7.25 30.98
CA GLU A 374 -26.51 8.39 31.74
C GLU A 374 -25.44 7.86 32.74
N GLU A 375 -24.58 8.78 33.21
CA GLU A 375 -23.99 8.90 34.57
C GLU A 375 -23.09 7.79 35.15
N ALA A 376 -21.81 8.01 35.50
CA ALA A 376 -21.16 9.01 36.38
C ALA A 376 -21.15 8.61 37.87
N GLU A 377 -20.09 9.09 38.55
CA GLU A 377 -19.84 9.12 40.00
C GLU A 377 -19.24 7.86 40.66
N GLU A 378 -18.29 7.92 41.60
CA GLU A 378 -17.43 8.98 42.18
C GLU A 378 -16.51 8.30 43.21
N LYS A 379 -15.48 9.03 43.68
CA LYS A 379 -14.79 8.94 44.98
C LYS A 379 -13.50 8.12 45.14
N ALA A 380 -12.42 8.92 45.11
CA ALA A 380 -11.19 8.93 45.91
C ALA A 380 -11.46 8.80 47.45
N PRO A 381 -10.50 8.98 48.40
CA PRO A 381 -9.12 9.48 48.28
C PRO A 381 -8.06 8.86 49.23
N GLU A 382 -6.83 9.43 49.17
CA GLU A 382 -5.90 9.71 50.30
C GLU A 382 -5.25 8.49 51.02
N GLU A 383 -3.96 8.45 51.37
CA GLU A 383 -3.11 9.36 52.16
C GLU A 383 -1.62 8.90 51.98
N THR A 384 -0.67 9.74 51.57
CA THR A 384 0.29 10.58 52.35
C THR A 384 1.54 9.90 52.93
N ALA A 385 2.59 10.73 52.97
CA ALA A 385 3.85 10.65 53.74
C ALA A 385 5.00 9.80 53.15
N ALA A 386 6.26 10.23 53.10
CA ALA A 386 6.90 11.50 53.41
C ALA A 386 8.33 11.48 52.83
N LEU A 387 8.76 12.61 52.26
CA LEU A 387 10.15 13.07 52.14
C LEU A 387 10.64 13.50 53.54
N PRO A 388 11.96 13.53 53.87
CA PRO A 388 12.81 14.65 53.38
C PRO A 388 14.35 14.40 53.26
N GLN A 389 14.95 15.17 52.34
CA GLN A 389 16.17 16.03 52.46
C GLN A 389 17.47 15.41 53.04
N GLU A 390 18.70 15.73 52.65
CA GLU A 390 19.35 16.80 51.89
C GLU A 390 20.86 16.39 51.83
N LYS A 391 21.59 16.73 50.76
CA LYS A 391 22.84 17.52 50.81
C LYS A 391 23.62 17.51 49.50
N SER A 392 23.97 18.73 49.11
CA SER A 392 24.94 19.18 48.12
C SER A 392 26.35 18.65 48.35
N GLU A 393 27.12 18.42 47.28
CA GLU A 393 28.37 19.16 47.00
C GLU A 393 29.09 18.67 45.71
N GLU A 394 29.63 19.66 45.00
CA GLU A 394 30.83 19.67 44.13
C GLU A 394 30.86 18.96 42.76
N ALA A 395 31.06 19.78 41.72
CA ALA A 395 31.72 19.43 40.47
C ALA A 395 33.24 19.26 40.71
N PRO A 396 33.94 18.39 39.95
CA PRO A 396 34.70 18.94 38.82
C PRO A 396 34.92 18.01 37.61
N GLU A 397 35.18 18.69 36.48
CA GLU A 397 36.09 18.35 35.37
C GLU A 397 35.78 17.24 34.35
N GLU A 398 35.76 17.71 33.10
CA GLU A 398 35.66 16.97 31.84
C GLU A 398 36.85 16.02 31.60
N LYS A 399 36.53 14.85 31.02
CA LYS A 399 37.42 14.07 30.15
C LYS A 399 36.66 13.66 28.88
N PRO A 400 37.34 13.59 27.72
CA PRO A 400 36.70 13.68 26.42
C PRO A 400 35.91 12.41 26.07
N ALA A 401 34.77 12.62 25.42
CA ALA A 401 33.96 11.57 24.82
C ALA A 401 34.77 10.84 23.74
N LYS A 402 34.74 9.50 23.81
CA LYS A 402 35.24 8.61 22.77
C LYS A 402 34.56 8.95 21.43
N GLU A 403 35.37 9.09 20.39
CA GLU A 403 34.93 9.17 19.00
C GLU A 403 34.00 8.00 18.67
N THR A 404 32.80 8.35 18.22
CA THR A 404 31.82 7.46 17.59
C THR A 404 32.41 6.91 16.29
N PRO A 405 32.26 5.61 15.97
CA PRO A 405 32.76 5.08 14.71
C PRO A 405 32.06 5.77 13.51
N ALA A 406 32.81 6.00 12.44
CA ALA A 406 32.30 6.57 11.20
C ALA A 406 31.24 5.65 10.57
N ILE A 407 30.08 6.23 10.26
CA ILE A 407 28.94 5.60 9.59
C ILE A 407 29.35 5.23 8.16
N SER A 408 28.97 4.06 7.67
CA SER A 408 29.35 3.64 6.30
C SER A 408 28.62 4.47 5.24
N ALA A 409 29.17 4.53 4.01
CA ALA A 409 28.54 5.25 2.92
C ALA A 409 27.18 4.64 2.51
N GLU A 410 27.01 3.32 2.66
CA GLU A 410 25.73 2.63 2.45
C GLU A 410 24.69 2.93 3.55
N GLU A 411 25.13 3.15 4.80
CA GLU A 411 24.23 3.56 5.88
C GLU A 411 23.69 4.98 5.67
N LEU A 412 24.50 5.90 5.13
CA LEU A 412 24.09 7.27 4.81
C LEU A 412 23.09 7.39 3.64
N SER A 413 23.03 6.42 2.72
CA SER A 413 22.13 6.50 1.55
C SER A 413 20.69 6.08 1.85
N SER A 414 20.46 5.33 2.94
CA SER A 414 19.13 4.87 3.37
C SER A 414 18.42 5.81 4.36
N LEU A 415 19.15 6.82 4.88
CA LEU A 415 18.62 7.79 5.83
C LEU A 415 17.81 8.88 5.12
N PRO A 416 16.71 9.37 5.74
CA PRO A 416 15.96 10.47 5.18
C PRO A 416 16.84 11.71 5.11
N VAL A 417 16.68 12.49 4.05
CA VAL A 417 17.52 13.65 3.79
C VAL A 417 16.96 14.86 4.54
N PRO A 418 17.69 15.47 5.49
CA PRO A 418 17.26 16.69 6.14
C PRO A 418 17.00 17.80 5.10
N VAL A 419 15.96 18.62 5.31
CA VAL A 419 15.70 19.78 4.42
C VAL A 419 16.94 20.71 4.36
N THR A 420 17.71 20.75 5.45
CA THR A 420 18.94 21.54 5.61
C THR A 420 20.23 20.81 5.19
N ASP A 421 20.15 19.64 4.56
CA ASP A 421 21.33 18.93 4.05
C ASP A 421 21.97 19.60 2.81
N ASP A 422 23.21 20.09 2.95
CA ASP A 422 23.93 20.77 1.88
C ASP A 422 24.44 19.84 0.78
N ARG A 423 24.48 18.52 1.01
CA ARG A 423 24.84 17.55 -0.04
C ARG A 423 23.87 17.61 -1.22
N VAL A 424 22.63 18.05 -0.98
CA VAL A 424 21.64 18.18 -2.04
C VAL A 424 22.02 19.30 -3.02
N LEU A 425 22.78 20.31 -2.58
CA LEU A 425 23.32 21.37 -3.45
C LEU A 425 24.35 20.85 -4.46
N ALA A 426 24.87 19.63 -4.27
CA ALA A 426 25.80 18.98 -5.19
C ALA A 426 25.10 18.16 -6.29
N LEU A 427 23.78 17.97 -6.22
CA LEU A 427 23.01 17.23 -7.24
C LEU A 427 22.84 18.05 -8.54
N PRO A 428 22.49 17.43 -9.68
CA PRO A 428 22.11 18.17 -10.88
C PRO A 428 20.93 19.12 -10.63
N PRO A 429 20.85 20.28 -11.32
CA PRO A 429 19.83 21.31 -11.04
C PRO A 429 18.38 20.81 -11.04
N GLU A 430 18.04 19.92 -11.98
CA GLU A 430 16.71 19.32 -12.07
C GLU A 430 16.40 18.46 -10.84
N ALA A 431 17.39 17.73 -10.34
CA ALA A 431 17.27 16.94 -9.11
C ALA A 431 17.18 17.84 -7.87
N GLN A 432 17.94 18.95 -7.81
CA GLN A 432 17.85 19.89 -6.69
C GLN A 432 16.46 20.51 -6.57
N VAL A 433 15.89 20.93 -7.70
CA VAL A 433 14.53 21.45 -7.75
C VAL A 433 13.56 20.39 -7.25
N ASN A 434 13.58 19.18 -7.81
CA ASN A 434 12.62 18.15 -7.44
C ASN A 434 12.69 17.74 -5.96
N MET A 435 13.88 17.81 -5.36
CA MET A 435 14.13 17.27 -4.03
C MET A 435 13.98 18.29 -2.90
N THR A 436 14.47 19.53 -3.04
CA THR A 436 14.92 20.30 -1.85
C THR A 436 13.85 21.13 -1.14
N GLY A 437 12.76 21.52 -1.80
CA GLY A 437 11.82 22.51 -1.24
C GLY A 437 12.45 23.85 -0.82
N ARG A 438 13.73 24.10 -1.19
CA ARG A 438 14.52 25.27 -0.77
C ARG A 438 14.32 26.47 -1.68
N PHE A 439 13.94 26.23 -2.93
CA PHE A 439 13.74 27.29 -3.92
C PHE A 439 12.35 27.90 -3.83
N TYR A 440 12.26 29.16 -4.22
CA TYR A 440 10.98 29.84 -4.45
C TYR A 440 10.47 29.45 -5.83
N LYS A 441 9.32 28.80 -5.89
CA LYS A 441 8.69 28.36 -7.13
C LYS A 441 7.65 29.37 -7.59
N TYR A 442 7.70 29.71 -8.88
CA TYR A 442 6.73 30.59 -9.53
C TYR A 442 6.22 29.94 -10.83
N TYR A 443 4.93 30.08 -11.09
CA TYR A 443 4.27 29.66 -12.32
C TYR A 443 4.15 30.84 -13.30
N PRO A 444 4.77 30.76 -14.48
CA PRO A 444 4.60 31.77 -15.51
C PRO A 444 3.18 31.77 -16.09
N THR A 445 2.64 32.96 -16.31
CA THR A 445 1.32 33.15 -16.94
C THR A 445 1.38 33.19 -18.47
N HIS A 446 2.59 33.25 -19.04
CA HIS A 446 2.88 33.22 -20.47
C HIS A 446 4.18 32.45 -20.73
N PRO A 447 4.46 32.01 -21.98
CA PRO A 447 5.71 31.35 -22.32
C PRO A 447 6.92 32.17 -21.89
N VAL A 448 7.89 31.50 -21.26
CA VAL A 448 9.09 32.13 -20.72
C VAL A 448 10.25 32.02 -21.71
N THR A 449 10.97 33.12 -21.87
CA THR A 449 12.31 33.18 -22.44
C THR A 449 13.25 33.79 -21.39
N LEU A 450 14.57 33.57 -21.50
CA LEU A 450 15.56 34.16 -20.59
C LEU A 450 15.48 35.69 -20.47
N ASN A 451 14.86 36.37 -21.43
CA ASN A 451 14.67 37.82 -21.43
C ASN A 451 13.29 38.26 -20.89
N SER A 452 12.37 37.34 -20.61
CA SER A 452 10.99 37.67 -20.20
C SER A 452 10.76 37.59 -18.69
N ILE A 453 11.74 37.09 -17.92
CA ILE A 453 11.67 36.94 -16.46
C ILE A 453 12.94 37.50 -15.81
N PRO A 454 12.90 37.83 -14.50
CA PRO A 454 14.09 38.24 -13.78
C PRO A 454 15.13 37.12 -13.81
N THR A 455 16.38 37.44 -14.15
CA THR A 455 17.50 36.49 -14.17
C THR A 455 18.32 36.52 -12.89
N GLU A 456 18.15 37.56 -12.07
CA GLU A 456 18.81 37.67 -10.77
C GLU A 456 18.29 36.58 -9.83
N ASN A 457 19.18 35.79 -9.23
CA ASN A 457 18.87 34.64 -8.39
C ASN A 457 18.00 33.57 -9.07
N LEU A 458 17.83 33.60 -10.40
CA LEU A 458 17.15 32.56 -11.16
C LEU A 458 18.01 31.30 -11.16
N TYR A 459 17.43 30.20 -10.67
CA TYR A 459 18.09 28.91 -10.57
C TYR A 459 17.80 28.04 -11.81
N LEU A 460 16.52 27.80 -12.10
CA LEU A 460 16.08 26.92 -13.19
C LEU A 460 14.74 27.37 -13.76
N VAL A 461 14.55 27.17 -15.07
CA VAL A 461 13.23 27.18 -15.72
C VAL A 461 12.93 25.78 -16.20
N ASP A 462 11.93 25.14 -15.60
CA ASP A 462 11.47 23.80 -15.97
C ASP A 462 10.20 23.93 -16.81
N SER A 463 10.33 23.71 -18.13
CA SER A 463 9.20 23.73 -19.06
C SER A 463 8.32 22.49 -18.98
N THR A 464 8.76 21.45 -18.27
CA THR A 464 8.05 20.16 -18.13
C THR A 464 7.22 20.06 -16.86
N ASP A 465 7.34 21.05 -15.95
CA ASP A 465 6.58 21.11 -14.71
C ASP A 465 5.07 21.16 -14.99
N LYS A 466 4.35 20.15 -14.49
CA LYS A 466 2.91 20.00 -14.73
C LYS A 466 2.04 20.91 -13.86
N GLY A 467 2.61 21.60 -12.86
CA GLY A 467 1.89 22.50 -11.98
C GLY A 467 1.46 23.80 -12.65
N GLY A 468 2.13 24.19 -13.74
CA GLY A 468 1.82 25.40 -14.51
C GLY A 468 1.63 25.12 -15.99
N LYS A 469 0.79 25.91 -16.66
CA LYS A 469 0.54 25.79 -18.11
C LYS A 469 1.80 25.98 -18.96
N TYR A 470 2.76 26.77 -18.47
CA TYR A 470 4.00 27.11 -19.15
C TYR A 470 5.25 26.64 -18.37
N GLY A 471 5.08 25.61 -17.53
CA GLY A 471 6.13 25.12 -16.64
C GLY A 471 6.25 25.95 -15.36
N ALA A 472 7.45 25.96 -14.77
CA ALA A 472 7.78 26.67 -13.54
C ALA A 472 9.17 27.32 -13.60
N ALA A 473 9.34 28.41 -12.86
CA ALA A 473 10.63 29.07 -12.62
C ALA A 473 10.99 28.99 -11.14
N TYR A 474 12.26 28.72 -10.86
CA TYR A 474 12.80 28.49 -9.54
C TYR A 474 13.86 29.54 -9.21
N TYR A 475 13.75 30.16 -8.04
CA TYR A 475 14.67 31.21 -7.59
C TYR A 475 15.30 30.84 -6.24
N GLU A 476 16.57 31.22 -6.07
CA GLU A 476 17.30 31.08 -4.79
C GLU A 476 16.86 32.10 -3.74
N LYS A 477 16.28 33.23 -4.19
CA LYS A 477 15.75 34.28 -3.32
C LYS A 477 14.34 34.64 -3.75
N GLN A 478 13.53 35.04 -2.77
CA GLN A 478 12.18 35.51 -3.03
C GLN A 478 12.21 36.77 -3.91
N LEU A 479 11.39 36.79 -4.96
CA LEU A 479 11.09 38.00 -5.71
C LEU A 479 10.10 38.88 -4.94
N SER A 480 10.19 40.20 -5.08
CA SER A 480 9.11 41.08 -4.60
C SER A 480 7.81 40.78 -5.36
N ALA A 481 6.66 41.05 -4.74
CA ALA A 481 5.36 40.85 -5.35
C ALA A 481 5.21 41.68 -6.63
N SER A 482 5.69 42.93 -6.59
CA SER A 482 5.70 43.83 -7.74
C SER A 482 6.53 43.27 -8.89
N GLN A 483 7.73 42.75 -8.59
CA GLN A 483 8.60 42.14 -9.61
C GLN A 483 7.97 40.88 -10.22
N ALA A 484 7.42 40.00 -9.38
CA ALA A 484 6.73 38.81 -9.87
C ALA A 484 5.55 39.17 -10.77
N ALA A 485 4.73 40.16 -10.36
CA ALA A 485 3.59 40.62 -11.13
C ALA A 485 3.98 41.29 -12.46
N GLU A 486 5.02 42.13 -12.47
CA GLU A 486 5.55 42.77 -13.68
C GLU A 486 5.94 41.76 -14.77
N HIS A 487 6.49 40.62 -14.34
CA HIS A 487 6.94 39.55 -15.22
C HIS A 487 5.93 38.41 -15.39
N GLY A 488 4.68 38.59 -14.93
CA GLY A 488 3.62 37.60 -15.10
C GLY A 488 3.91 36.27 -14.39
N LEU A 489 4.55 36.32 -13.21
CA LEU A 489 4.90 35.17 -12.39
C LEU A 489 3.94 35.04 -11.20
N THR A 490 3.35 33.86 -11.03
CA THR A 490 2.46 33.55 -9.89
C THR A 490 3.17 32.65 -8.89
N PRO A 491 3.43 33.09 -7.65
CA PRO A 491 4.11 32.28 -6.64
C PRO A 491 3.34 31.02 -6.20
N ASP A 492 4.08 29.95 -5.93
CA ASP A 492 3.60 28.74 -5.26
C ASP A 492 4.00 28.73 -3.78
N TYR A 493 3.13 29.31 -2.95
CA TYR A 493 3.37 29.48 -1.52
C TYR A 493 3.40 28.19 -0.70
N HIS A 494 3.04 27.07 -1.31
CA HIS A 494 2.97 25.76 -0.67
C HIS A 494 4.09 24.83 -1.13
N TYR A 495 4.92 25.28 -2.08
CA TYR A 495 5.93 24.46 -2.71
C TYR A 495 6.83 23.73 -1.70
N PHE A 496 7.40 24.47 -0.74
CA PHE A 496 8.28 23.88 0.26
C PHE A 496 7.54 22.90 1.18
N ALA A 497 6.31 23.22 1.58
CA ALA A 497 5.49 22.37 2.44
C ALA A 497 5.08 21.06 1.74
N ASN A 498 4.89 21.09 0.42
CA ASN A 498 4.65 19.89 -0.38
C ASN A 498 5.90 19.01 -0.49
N LYS A 499 7.09 19.63 -0.49
CA LYS A 499 8.38 18.93 -0.64
C LYS A 499 9.01 18.48 0.66
N ALA A 500 8.41 18.82 1.80
CA ALA A 500 8.95 18.49 3.11
C ALA A 500 7.92 17.77 3.99
N VAL A 501 8.44 17.01 4.94
CA VAL A 501 7.67 16.34 5.99
C VAL A 501 8.27 16.67 7.35
N LYS A 502 7.41 16.98 8.32
CA LYS A 502 7.80 17.18 9.71
C LYS A 502 7.63 15.84 10.41
N ALA A 503 8.72 15.31 10.96
CA ALA A 503 8.69 14.13 11.80
C ALA A 503 8.76 14.53 13.27
N ILE A 504 7.97 13.89 14.13
CA ILE A 504 7.98 14.08 15.59
C ILE A 504 8.12 12.73 16.27
N ILE A 505 9.03 12.64 17.23
CA ILE A 505 9.33 11.42 17.98
C ILE A 505 8.81 11.56 19.40
N TYR A 506 8.08 10.54 19.86
CA TYR A 506 7.60 10.46 21.22
C TYR A 506 8.13 9.22 21.91
N TYR A 507 8.75 9.39 23.08
CA TYR A 507 9.12 8.27 23.93
C TYR A 507 8.00 7.95 24.89
N ARG A 508 7.77 6.65 25.04
CA ARG A 508 6.87 6.15 26.07
C ARG A 508 7.47 6.41 27.45
N LYS A 509 6.67 6.96 28.36
CA LYS A 509 7.07 7.21 29.75
C LYS A 509 7.14 5.90 30.52
N ASP A 510 8.13 5.76 31.40
CA ASP A 510 8.28 4.56 32.25
C ASP A 510 7.08 4.32 33.18
N SER A 511 6.37 5.40 33.54
CA SER A 511 5.14 5.34 34.33
C SER A 511 3.91 4.82 33.56
N ALA A 512 4.01 4.63 32.24
CA ALA A 512 2.93 4.11 31.40
C ALA A 512 2.79 2.59 31.58
N VAL A 513 2.38 2.16 32.79
CA VAL A 513 2.06 0.76 33.08
C VAL A 513 0.94 0.31 32.15
N GLN A 514 1.19 -0.75 31.38
CA GLN A 514 0.23 -1.33 30.45
C GLN A 514 -0.87 -2.06 31.23
N ASP A 515 -1.86 -1.32 31.73
CA ASP A 515 -3.14 -1.94 32.10
C ASP A 515 -3.79 -2.43 30.80
N ALA A 516 -3.76 -3.74 30.56
CA ALA A 516 -4.24 -4.37 29.32
C ALA A 516 -5.71 -4.02 28.98
N LYS A 517 -6.45 -3.41 29.91
CA LYS A 517 -7.84 -2.96 29.74
C LYS A 517 -8.00 -1.49 29.35
N LYS A 518 -6.94 -0.67 29.34
CA LYS A 518 -7.04 0.78 29.05
C LYS A 518 -6.18 1.17 27.84
N PRO A 519 -6.75 1.91 26.87
CA PRO A 519 -5.98 2.37 25.72
C PRO A 519 -4.98 3.46 26.14
N LEU A 520 -3.87 3.52 25.39
CA LEU A 520 -2.82 4.51 25.62
C LEU A 520 -3.29 5.90 25.20
N GLN A 521 -2.77 6.91 25.86
CA GLN A 521 -3.08 8.32 25.61
C GLN A 521 -1.81 9.08 25.26
N LEU A 522 -1.87 9.91 24.22
CA LEU A 522 -0.68 10.56 23.64
C LEU A 522 0.03 11.45 24.66
N ASN A 523 -0.64 12.44 25.23
CA ASN A 523 0.00 13.40 26.15
C ASN A 523 0.26 12.77 27.54
N ARG A 524 -0.60 11.86 27.99
CA ARG A 524 -0.43 11.16 29.26
C ARG A 524 0.76 10.21 29.23
N ASP A 525 0.81 9.30 28.25
CA ASP A 525 1.72 8.15 28.26
C ASP A 525 3.02 8.39 27.48
N TYR A 526 3.08 9.46 26.70
CA TYR A 526 4.25 9.77 25.87
C TYR A 526 4.79 11.18 26.11
N THR A 527 6.07 11.36 25.82
CA THR A 527 6.78 12.63 25.85
C THR A 527 7.38 12.88 24.48
N LYS A 528 7.11 14.03 23.88
CA LYS A 528 7.81 14.49 22.67
C LYS A 528 9.28 14.74 23.01
N VAL A 529 10.19 14.07 22.32
CA VAL A 529 11.64 14.12 22.60
C VAL A 529 12.46 14.70 21.46
N ALA A 530 11.95 14.62 20.23
CA ALA A 530 12.63 15.17 19.08
C ALA A 530 11.65 15.50 17.96
N GLU A 531 12.11 16.36 17.07
CA GLU A 531 11.42 16.68 15.84
C GLU A 531 12.43 17.15 14.79
N ALA A 532 12.12 16.95 13.51
CA ALA A 532 12.99 17.33 12.41
C ALA A 532 12.21 17.46 11.10
N ASN A 533 12.76 18.23 10.15
CA ASN A 533 12.21 18.43 8.82
C ASN A 533 13.03 17.63 7.79
N TYR A 534 12.36 16.80 7.00
CA TYR A 534 12.98 15.98 5.96
C TYR A 534 12.38 16.27 4.59
N LEU A 535 13.15 16.01 3.53
CA LEU A 535 12.61 15.99 2.17
C LEU A 535 11.58 14.87 2.07
N ARG A 536 10.43 15.16 1.48
CA ARG A 536 9.32 14.19 1.37
C ARG A 536 9.69 13.01 0.48
N GLU A 537 10.36 13.29 -0.63
CA GLU A 537 10.81 12.27 -1.57
C GLU A 537 11.87 11.36 -0.91
N GLY A 538 11.61 10.05 -0.89
CA GLY A 538 12.46 9.07 -0.23
C GLY A 538 12.30 8.95 1.29
N THR A 539 11.52 9.83 1.95
CA THR A 539 11.26 9.72 3.38
C THR A 539 10.09 8.78 3.67
N THR A 540 10.33 7.78 4.51
CA THR A 540 9.35 6.80 4.97
C THR A 540 9.38 6.71 6.49
N MET A 541 8.34 6.11 7.09
CA MET A 541 8.33 5.87 8.53
C MET A 541 9.52 5.00 8.98
N ALA A 542 9.91 4.04 8.13
CA ALA A 542 11.06 3.17 8.36
C ALA A 542 12.39 3.93 8.32
N SER A 543 12.58 4.85 7.37
CA SER A 543 13.81 5.64 7.29
C SER A 543 13.93 6.63 8.45
N ILE A 544 12.82 7.25 8.88
CA ILE A 544 12.78 8.08 10.10
C ILE A 544 13.16 7.25 11.34
N TYR A 545 12.58 6.06 11.49
CA TYR A 545 12.93 5.16 12.60
C TYR A 545 14.41 4.79 12.60
N ALA A 546 14.97 4.40 11.43
CA ALA A 546 16.37 4.05 11.29
C ALA A 546 17.29 5.21 11.71
N GLN A 547 16.95 6.43 11.30
CA GLN A 547 17.71 7.62 11.66
C GLN A 547 17.73 7.86 13.16
N PHE A 548 16.57 7.87 13.83
CA PHE A 548 16.51 8.12 15.28
C PHE A 548 17.02 6.95 16.13
N ARG A 549 17.17 5.76 15.53
CA ARG A 549 17.84 4.62 16.15
C ARG A 549 19.35 4.79 16.10
N LEU A 550 19.91 5.16 14.95
CA LEU A 550 21.35 5.38 14.73
C LEU A 550 21.85 6.68 15.37
N HIS A 551 21.02 7.72 15.35
CA HIS A 551 21.32 9.07 15.83
C HIS A 551 20.24 9.52 16.83
N PRO A 552 20.25 8.97 18.05
CA PRO A 552 19.35 9.45 19.08
C PRO A 552 19.60 10.94 19.37
N PRO A 553 18.56 11.68 19.79
CA PRO A 553 18.73 13.06 20.21
C PRO A 553 19.76 13.17 21.34
N GLN A 554 20.46 14.29 21.43
CA GLN A 554 21.54 14.45 22.40
C GLN A 554 21.05 14.22 23.84
N GLY A 555 21.70 13.30 24.55
CA GLY A 555 21.34 12.93 25.93
C GLY A 555 20.09 12.04 26.06
N GLN A 556 19.52 11.56 24.95
CA GLN A 556 18.37 10.67 24.92
C GLN A 556 18.76 9.23 24.54
N ARG A 557 17.93 8.24 24.89
CA ARG A 557 18.10 6.85 24.46
C ARG A 557 17.74 6.68 22.99
N SER A 558 18.18 5.62 22.32
CA SER A 558 17.64 5.25 21.00
C SER A 558 16.15 4.94 21.08
N ILE A 559 15.44 5.17 19.98
CA ILE A 559 14.03 4.78 19.81
C ILE A 559 13.88 3.25 19.97
N GLN A 560 12.81 2.80 20.62
CA GLN A 560 12.55 1.40 20.98
C GLN A 560 11.12 0.99 20.62
N ALA A 561 10.84 -0.31 20.67
CA ALA A 561 9.49 -0.82 20.55
C ALA A 561 8.59 -0.20 21.63
N GLY A 562 7.41 0.26 21.23
CA GLY A 562 6.45 0.98 22.06
C GLY A 562 6.52 2.50 21.95
N ASP A 563 7.55 3.10 21.36
CA ASP A 563 7.62 4.54 21.08
C ASP A 563 6.79 4.94 19.86
N LEU A 564 6.48 6.23 19.70
CA LEU A 564 5.71 6.74 18.56
C LEU A 564 6.54 7.61 17.63
N ILE A 565 6.25 7.50 16.34
CA ILE A 565 6.70 8.41 15.29
C ILE A 565 5.46 9.00 14.63
N GLU A 566 5.42 10.32 14.53
CA GLU A 566 4.38 11.04 13.81
C GLU A 566 4.97 11.74 12.59
N ALA A 567 4.30 11.64 11.45
CA ALA A 567 4.63 12.33 10.22
C ALA A 567 3.35 12.61 9.41
N ASP A 568 3.14 13.87 9.04
CA ASP A 568 1.87 14.37 8.47
C ASP A 568 0.66 13.96 9.32
N SER A 569 -0.34 13.29 8.72
CA SER A 569 -1.53 12.78 9.41
C SER A 569 -1.36 11.36 9.96
N TYR A 570 -0.16 10.78 9.88
CA TYR A 570 0.11 9.42 10.34
C TYR A 570 0.87 9.42 11.66
N ILE A 571 0.49 8.52 12.55
CA ILE A 571 1.21 8.24 13.78
C ILE A 571 1.41 6.73 13.92
N CYS A 572 2.64 6.28 14.02
CA CYS A 572 3.00 4.87 14.08
C CYS A 572 3.63 4.56 15.42
N ARG A 573 3.22 3.45 16.03
CA ARG A 573 3.95 2.85 17.14
C ARG A 573 5.01 1.92 16.60
N ALA A 574 6.26 2.12 17.00
CA ALA A 574 7.34 1.20 16.70
C ALA A 574 7.07 -0.13 17.41
N GLU A 575 7.20 -1.24 16.68
CA GLU A 575 7.11 -2.60 17.23
C GLU A 575 8.46 -3.30 17.02
N GLU A 576 8.68 -4.45 17.66
CA GLU A 576 9.93 -5.21 17.48
C GLU A 576 10.19 -5.56 16.00
N ASN A 577 9.13 -5.80 15.23
CA ASN A 577 9.18 -6.25 13.84
C ASN A 577 8.34 -5.35 12.90
N GLY A 578 8.39 -4.03 13.08
CA GLY A 578 7.76 -3.08 12.15
C GLY A 578 7.04 -1.93 12.84
N PHE A 579 5.88 -1.55 12.31
CA PHE A 579 5.10 -0.41 12.78
C PHE A 579 3.62 -0.74 12.88
N ALA A 580 2.99 -0.33 13.97
CA ALA A 580 1.54 -0.36 14.12
C ALA A 580 1.00 1.06 13.96
N LEU A 581 0.30 1.34 12.86
CA LEU A 581 -0.36 2.63 12.68
C LEU A 581 -1.41 2.85 13.81
N GLN A 582 -1.49 4.07 14.31
CA GLN A 582 -2.42 4.48 15.35
C GLN A 582 -3.41 5.51 14.77
N GLN A 583 -4.67 5.42 15.18
CA GLN A 583 -5.67 6.44 14.99
C GLN A 583 -5.83 7.21 16.30
N LEU A 584 -5.77 8.53 16.24
CA LEU A 584 -6.06 9.38 17.40
C LEU A 584 -7.56 9.58 17.52
N HIS A 585 -8.08 9.40 18.74
CA HIS A 585 -9.45 9.74 19.10
C HIS A 585 -9.43 10.70 20.27
N LYS A 586 -10.08 11.86 20.13
CA LYS A 586 -10.18 12.84 21.21
C LYS A 586 -10.83 12.22 22.44
N TYR A 587 -10.16 12.30 23.57
CA TYR A 587 -10.67 11.88 24.86
C TYR A 587 -10.30 12.93 25.92
N ARG A 588 -11.30 13.70 26.36
CA ARG A 588 -11.11 14.84 27.27
C ARG A 588 -10.14 15.88 26.67
N ARG A 589 -9.00 16.13 27.34
CA ARG A 589 -7.93 17.06 26.91
C ARG A 589 -6.73 16.32 26.32
N ASP A 590 -6.92 15.07 25.90
CA ASP A 590 -5.88 14.20 25.36
C ASP A 590 -6.41 13.42 24.14
N PHE A 591 -5.54 12.64 23.51
CA PHE A 591 -5.86 11.74 22.41
C PHE A 591 -5.60 10.30 22.80
N THR A 592 -6.60 9.45 22.61
CA THR A 592 -6.47 8.01 22.77
C THR A 592 -5.89 7.41 21.48
N LEU A 593 -4.88 6.57 21.61
CA LEU A 593 -4.23 5.85 20.51
C LEU A 593 -4.93 4.49 20.34
N LEU A 594 -5.58 4.31 19.19
CA LEU A 594 -6.18 3.03 18.80
C LEU A 594 -5.40 2.44 17.61
N PRO A 595 -5.00 1.16 17.63
CA PRO A 595 -4.39 0.55 16.46
C PRO A 595 -5.30 0.63 15.24
N LEU A 596 -4.75 1.03 14.10
CA LEU A 596 -5.40 0.97 12.79
C LEU A 596 -4.70 -0.11 11.97
N PRO A 597 -5.33 -1.29 11.80
CA PRO A 597 -4.75 -2.37 10.99
C PRO A 597 -4.49 -1.92 9.54
N PRO A 598 -3.42 -2.41 8.88
CA PRO A 598 -3.12 -2.05 7.49
C PRO A 598 -4.29 -2.29 6.54
N LYS A 599 -4.94 -3.45 6.64
CA LYS A 599 -6.14 -3.77 5.86
C LYS A 599 -7.27 -2.75 6.02
N ASP A 600 -7.47 -2.23 7.23
CA ASP A 600 -8.49 -1.23 7.50
C ASP A 600 -8.08 0.13 6.93
N LEU A 601 -6.79 0.45 6.94
CA LEU A 601 -6.23 1.63 6.29
C LEU A 601 -6.44 1.57 4.76
N ASP A 602 -6.09 0.47 4.12
CA ASP A 602 -6.23 0.31 2.66
C ASP A 602 -7.68 0.39 2.22
N GLN A 603 -8.59 -0.23 2.97
CA GLN A 603 -10.03 -0.10 2.71
C GLN A 603 -10.50 1.34 2.82
N ARG A 604 -10.04 2.08 3.83
CA ARG A 604 -10.43 3.48 4.03
C ARG A 604 -9.80 4.40 2.98
N LEU A 605 -8.55 4.15 2.56
CA LEU A 605 -7.89 4.89 1.48
C LEU A 605 -8.57 4.65 0.14
N ASN A 606 -8.88 3.40 -0.20
CA ASN A 606 -9.62 3.08 -1.42
C ASN A 606 -11.01 3.73 -1.40
N ALA A 607 -11.75 3.61 -0.29
CA ALA A 607 -13.04 4.26 -0.14
C ALA A 607 -12.95 5.80 -0.24
N ALA A 608 -11.86 6.39 0.27
CA ALA A 608 -11.60 7.82 0.18
C ALA A 608 -11.34 8.24 -1.28
N VAL A 609 -10.50 7.52 -2.02
CA VAL A 609 -10.25 7.75 -3.45
C VAL A 609 -11.55 7.59 -4.25
N ASP A 610 -12.33 6.54 -4.00
CA ASP A 610 -13.60 6.29 -4.68
C ASP A 610 -14.65 7.38 -4.40
N SER A 611 -14.63 7.97 -3.20
CA SER A 611 -15.63 8.96 -2.77
C SER A 611 -15.51 10.31 -3.47
N VAL A 612 -14.30 10.74 -3.84
CA VAL A 612 -14.03 12.07 -4.43
C VAL A 612 -13.36 12.01 -5.81
N GLY A 613 -12.84 10.84 -6.21
CA GLY A 613 -12.06 10.64 -7.43
C GLY A 613 -10.58 10.97 -7.26
N ALA A 614 -9.71 10.27 -8.01
CA ALA A 614 -8.26 10.31 -7.82
C ALA A 614 -7.62 11.71 -7.92
N GLU A 615 -8.00 12.53 -8.90
CA GLU A 615 -7.44 13.89 -9.07
C GLU A 615 -7.83 14.82 -7.90
N THR A 616 -9.08 14.73 -7.46
CA THR A 616 -9.60 15.53 -6.34
C THR A 616 -9.01 15.04 -5.02
N PHE A 617 -8.82 13.73 -4.86
CA PHE A 617 -8.15 13.13 -3.73
C PHE A 617 -6.69 13.59 -3.64
N GLN A 618 -5.95 13.68 -4.75
CA GLN A 618 -4.59 14.20 -4.74
C GLN A 618 -4.55 15.67 -4.27
N THR A 619 -5.47 16.51 -4.78
CA THR A 619 -5.57 17.91 -4.33
C THR A 619 -5.86 18.01 -2.83
N TYR A 620 -6.71 17.11 -2.32
CA TYR A 620 -7.00 16.98 -0.90
C TYR A 620 -5.76 16.59 -0.09
N LEU A 621 -4.99 15.59 -0.56
CA LEU A 621 -3.74 15.17 0.08
C LEU A 621 -2.73 16.30 0.14
N ASP A 622 -2.54 17.01 -0.96
CA ASP A 622 -1.62 18.14 -1.02
C ASP A 622 -2.01 19.19 0.03
N LYS A 623 -3.30 19.56 0.10
CA LYS A 623 -3.80 20.51 1.12
C LYS A 623 -3.62 20.00 2.55
N LEU A 624 -3.87 18.71 2.77
CA LEU A 624 -3.71 18.08 4.08
C LEU A 624 -2.23 18.15 4.51
N GLN A 625 -1.32 17.67 3.67
CA GLN A 625 0.13 17.66 3.91
C GLN A 625 0.67 19.08 4.14
N GLN A 626 0.26 20.06 3.33
CA GLN A 626 0.61 21.47 3.50
C GLN A 626 0.28 21.96 4.91
N ASN A 627 -0.96 21.74 5.34
CA ASN A 627 -1.43 22.24 6.63
C ASN A 627 -0.76 21.49 7.79
N PHE A 628 -0.57 20.17 7.71
CA PHE A 628 0.16 19.42 8.73
C PHE A 628 1.63 19.86 8.85
N TYR A 629 2.31 20.05 7.71
CA TYR A 629 3.70 20.51 7.72
C TYR A 629 3.83 21.90 8.36
N LEU A 630 2.97 22.84 7.95
CA LEU A 630 2.95 24.21 8.50
C LEU A 630 2.56 24.24 9.98
N ALA A 631 1.60 23.42 10.41
CA ALA A 631 1.19 23.29 11.80
C ALA A 631 2.33 22.78 12.71
N GLY A 632 3.23 21.96 12.15
CA GLY A 632 4.39 21.43 12.84
C GLY A 632 5.57 22.41 12.95
N GLN A 633 5.47 23.62 12.40
CA GLN A 633 6.52 24.64 12.50
C GLN A 633 6.19 25.69 13.56
N SER A 634 7.24 26.17 14.24
CA SER A 634 7.21 27.42 14.98
C SER A 634 7.36 28.64 14.04
N GLU A 635 7.01 29.83 14.53
CA GLU A 635 7.25 31.09 13.81
C GLU A 635 8.73 31.23 13.42
N GLU A 636 9.65 30.97 14.36
CA GLU A 636 11.09 31.03 14.13
C GLU A 636 11.54 30.03 13.04
N THR A 637 11.05 28.79 13.07
CA THR A 637 11.42 27.78 12.06
C THR A 637 10.86 28.11 10.68
N LEU A 638 9.69 28.77 10.59
CA LEU A 638 9.16 29.23 9.31
C LEU A 638 9.97 30.39 8.78
N GLU A 639 10.23 31.41 9.61
CA GLU A 639 10.99 32.62 9.23
C GLU A 639 12.37 32.29 8.65
N HIS A 640 13.04 31.27 9.20
CA HIS A 640 14.36 30.84 8.72
C HIS A 640 14.29 29.77 7.63
N HIS A 641 13.10 29.34 7.20
CA HIS A 641 12.97 28.31 6.18
C HIS A 641 13.30 28.88 4.78
N PRO A 642 14.27 28.28 4.04
CA PRO A 642 14.81 28.88 2.82
C PRO A 642 13.81 29.02 1.66
N GLY A 643 12.80 28.15 1.60
CA GLY A 643 11.75 28.18 0.56
C GLY A 643 10.39 28.72 1.02
N ALA A 644 10.31 29.32 2.21
CA ALA A 644 9.07 29.90 2.72
C ALA A 644 9.01 31.40 2.40
N PHE A 645 7.82 31.91 2.07
CA PHE A 645 7.62 33.30 1.67
C PHE A 645 7.39 34.19 2.89
N HIS A 646 8.18 35.27 3.02
CA HIS A 646 8.23 36.10 4.23
C HIS A 646 8.07 37.59 3.93
N GLU A 647 8.81 38.09 2.93
CA GLU A 647 8.90 39.52 2.63
C GLU A 647 8.05 39.88 1.40
N THR A 648 7.13 40.82 1.52
CA THR A 648 6.32 41.26 0.38
C THR A 648 6.03 42.76 0.44
N ASP A 649 6.09 43.39 -0.73
CA ASP A 649 5.69 44.77 -0.98
C ASP A 649 4.19 44.91 -1.34
N ASP A 650 3.46 43.79 -1.49
CA ASP A 650 2.02 43.77 -1.70
C ASP A 650 1.27 43.39 -0.41
N LYS A 651 0.38 44.29 0.02
CA LYS A 651 -0.39 44.10 1.25
C LYS A 651 -1.33 42.89 1.17
N ALA A 652 -1.93 42.61 0.01
CA ALA A 652 -2.88 41.52 -0.13
C ALA A 652 -2.19 40.15 -0.10
N GLU A 653 -1.00 40.05 -0.69
CA GLU A 653 -0.12 38.90 -0.57
C GLU A 653 0.32 38.69 0.88
N GLY A 654 0.74 39.75 1.58
CA GLY A 654 1.13 39.66 2.99
C GLY A 654 -0.01 39.14 3.86
N GLU A 655 -1.23 39.65 3.65
CA GLU A 655 -2.43 39.15 4.31
C GLU A 655 -2.72 37.68 3.96
N ARG A 656 -2.47 37.27 2.72
CA ARG A 656 -2.67 35.89 2.26
C ARG A 656 -1.69 34.92 2.95
N ILE A 657 -0.41 35.29 3.05
CA ILE A 657 0.64 34.51 3.76
C ILE A 657 0.28 34.41 5.25
N ALA A 658 -0.03 35.54 5.89
CA ALA A 658 -0.42 35.57 7.30
C ALA A 658 -1.63 34.66 7.58
N MET A 659 -2.63 34.68 6.69
CA MET A 659 -3.81 33.84 6.83
C MET A 659 -3.58 32.35 6.57
N GLN A 660 -2.58 32.02 5.76
CA GLN A 660 -2.16 30.63 5.57
C GLN A 660 -1.54 30.09 6.86
N ILE A 661 -0.63 30.86 7.47
CA ILE A 661 -0.02 30.50 8.76
C ILE A 661 -1.08 30.43 9.86
N ALA A 662 -1.98 31.42 9.93
CA ALA A 662 -3.07 31.42 10.90
C ALA A 662 -4.00 30.22 10.74
N TYR A 663 -4.34 29.82 9.50
CA TYR A 663 -5.16 28.63 9.27
C TYR A 663 -4.43 27.34 9.67
N ALA A 664 -3.13 27.23 9.38
CA ALA A 664 -2.36 26.04 9.74
C ALA A 664 -2.11 25.94 11.26
N LYS A 665 -2.12 27.05 11.99
CA LYS A 665 -2.00 27.06 13.44
C LYS A 665 -3.06 26.16 14.08
N ASP A 666 -2.63 25.28 14.97
CA ASP A 666 -3.45 24.27 15.66
C ASP A 666 -4.25 23.35 14.71
N PHE A 667 -3.90 23.30 13.42
CA PHE A 667 -4.61 22.48 12.43
C PHE A 667 -4.54 20.99 12.77
N ARG A 668 -3.39 20.52 13.24
CA ARG A 668 -3.20 19.13 13.70
C ARG A 668 -4.22 18.77 14.77
N GLU A 669 -4.35 19.60 15.80
CA GLU A 669 -5.27 19.38 16.92
C GLU A 669 -6.72 19.42 16.46
N ARG A 670 -7.10 20.37 15.60
CA ARG A 670 -8.45 20.49 15.02
C ARG A 670 -8.79 19.29 14.13
N ALA A 671 -7.86 18.84 13.29
CA ALA A 671 -8.06 17.70 12.42
C ALA A 671 -8.27 16.41 13.24
N PHE A 672 -7.35 16.10 14.15
CA PHE A 672 -7.46 14.90 14.97
C PHE A 672 -8.62 14.95 15.97
N SER A 673 -9.04 16.13 16.43
CA SER A 673 -10.21 16.22 17.31
C SER A 673 -11.51 15.76 16.66
N GLU A 674 -11.61 15.96 15.35
CA GLU A 674 -12.75 15.58 14.53
C GLU A 674 -12.52 14.23 13.81
N GLY A 675 -11.43 13.51 14.12
CA GLY A 675 -11.10 12.22 13.52
C GLY A 675 -10.64 12.31 12.05
N LEU A 676 -10.23 13.50 11.61
CA LEU A 676 -9.87 13.78 10.23
C LEU A 676 -8.43 13.34 9.91
N SER A 677 -8.25 12.75 8.73
CA SER A 677 -6.97 12.21 8.25
C SER A 677 -7.01 11.98 6.74
N THR A 678 -5.92 11.45 6.16
CA THR A 678 -5.80 11.07 4.73
C THR A 678 -7.02 10.34 4.17
N TYR A 679 -7.69 9.52 4.98
CA TYR A 679 -8.78 8.64 4.52
C TYR A 679 -10.18 9.16 4.88
N THR A 680 -10.34 10.42 5.27
CA THR A 680 -11.64 11.05 5.55
C THR A 680 -11.88 12.31 4.71
N PRO A 681 -11.68 12.28 3.37
CA PRO A 681 -11.93 13.45 2.53
C PRO A 681 -13.42 13.83 2.49
N SER A 682 -14.31 12.84 2.61
CA SER A 682 -15.75 13.02 2.52
C SER A 682 -16.44 13.26 3.86
N ASP A 683 -15.70 13.38 4.98
CA ASP A 683 -16.30 13.68 6.29
C ASP A 683 -16.70 15.16 6.40
N GLN A 684 -17.81 15.50 5.76
CA GLN A 684 -18.33 16.86 5.72
C GLN A 684 -18.52 17.46 7.11
N LYS A 685 -18.99 16.66 8.07
CA LYS A 685 -19.29 17.16 9.41
C LYS A 685 -18.01 17.46 10.17
N GLY A 686 -17.06 16.52 10.19
CA GLY A 686 -15.78 16.75 10.86
C GLY A 686 -15.04 17.94 10.27
N TRP A 687 -14.98 18.05 8.94
CA TRP A 687 -14.34 19.19 8.28
C TRP A 687 -15.05 20.51 8.54
N HIS A 688 -16.39 20.51 8.51
CA HIS A 688 -17.18 21.67 8.91
C HIS A 688 -16.86 22.13 10.33
N ASP A 689 -16.84 21.22 11.29
CA ASP A 689 -16.62 21.54 12.71
C ASP A 689 -15.18 22.04 12.94
N ALA A 690 -14.19 21.41 12.30
CA ALA A 690 -12.79 21.85 12.35
C ALA A 690 -12.58 23.25 11.75
N ASP A 691 -13.17 23.54 10.58
CA ASP A 691 -13.05 24.84 9.93
C ASP A 691 -13.87 25.93 10.61
N LEU A 692 -15.03 25.58 11.18
CA LEU A 692 -15.83 26.47 12.00
C LEU A 692 -15.08 26.87 13.28
N GLN A 693 -14.37 25.92 13.92
CA GLN A 693 -13.56 26.22 15.10
C GLN A 693 -12.51 27.31 14.79
N PHE A 694 -11.77 27.17 13.69
CA PHE A 694 -10.83 28.21 13.25
C PHE A 694 -11.53 29.53 12.95
N ALA A 695 -12.67 29.49 12.25
CA ALA A 695 -13.41 30.70 11.93
C ALA A 695 -13.83 31.46 13.20
N VAL A 696 -14.29 30.76 14.24
CA VAL A 696 -14.70 31.34 15.52
C VAL A 696 -13.49 31.91 16.29
N GLU A 697 -12.39 31.18 16.34
CA GLU A 697 -11.17 31.60 17.07
C GLU A 697 -10.56 32.86 16.43
N GLU A 698 -10.27 32.81 15.13
CA GLU A 698 -9.64 33.93 14.41
C GLU A 698 -10.56 35.16 14.38
N LEU A 699 -11.87 34.97 14.19
CA LEU A 699 -12.83 36.08 14.24
C LEU A 699 -12.86 36.71 15.64
N GLY A 700 -12.78 35.90 16.70
CA GLY A 700 -12.71 36.37 18.07
C GLY A 700 -11.45 37.21 18.32
N GLU A 701 -10.29 36.74 17.84
CA GLU A 701 -9.04 37.48 17.93
C GLU A 701 -9.07 38.79 17.13
N SER A 702 -9.63 38.77 15.93
CA SER A 702 -9.80 39.94 15.08
C SER A 702 -10.68 41.01 15.68
N LEU A 703 -11.83 40.61 16.22
CA LEU A 703 -12.72 41.55 16.90
C LEU A 703 -12.01 42.15 18.12
N ARG A 704 -11.30 41.35 18.93
CA ARG A 704 -10.51 41.86 20.07
C ARG A 704 -9.41 42.84 19.64
N ARG A 705 -8.80 42.65 18.47
CA ARG A 705 -7.85 43.58 17.85
C ARG A 705 -8.50 44.84 17.25
N GLY A 706 -9.83 44.91 17.22
CA GLY A 706 -10.59 46.05 16.69
C GLY A 706 -10.79 46.04 15.18
N GLU A 707 -10.60 44.89 14.52
CA GLU A 707 -10.90 44.74 13.09
C GLU A 707 -12.41 44.87 12.83
N LYS A 708 -12.79 45.46 11.69
CA LYS A 708 -14.19 45.54 11.28
C LYS A 708 -14.73 44.15 10.98
N GLU A 709 -15.94 43.86 11.47
CA GLU A 709 -16.62 42.57 11.31
C GLU A 709 -16.65 42.06 9.86
N ASP A 710 -17.14 42.88 8.92
CA ASP A 710 -17.23 42.50 7.50
C ASP A 710 -15.86 42.21 6.87
N ALA A 711 -14.82 42.92 7.32
CA ALA A 711 -13.46 42.73 6.82
C ALA A 711 -12.87 41.41 7.34
N ALA A 712 -13.00 41.17 8.65
CA ALA A 712 -12.56 39.92 9.29
C ALA A 712 -13.28 38.71 8.67
N GLN A 713 -14.61 38.80 8.51
CA GLN A 713 -15.41 37.75 7.90
C GLN A 713 -14.94 37.41 6.47
N LYS A 714 -14.72 38.43 5.63
CA LYS A 714 -14.27 38.22 4.25
C LYS A 714 -12.88 37.61 4.19
N ARG A 715 -11.95 38.09 5.03
CA ARG A 715 -10.57 37.58 5.12
C ARG A 715 -10.54 36.12 5.57
N ILE A 716 -11.26 35.79 6.64
CA ILE A 716 -11.35 34.44 7.21
C ILE A 716 -12.01 33.48 6.21
N GLY A 717 -13.14 33.87 5.62
CA GLY A 717 -13.83 33.03 4.64
C GLY A 717 -12.97 32.74 3.41
N ALA A 718 -12.21 33.73 2.94
CA ALA A 718 -11.27 33.54 1.84
C ALA A 718 -10.09 32.63 2.23
N ALA A 719 -9.61 32.68 3.48
CA ALA A 719 -8.56 31.81 3.98
C ALA A 719 -9.02 30.35 4.04
N ILE A 720 -10.20 30.09 4.61
CA ILE A 720 -10.78 28.74 4.66
C ILE A 720 -10.95 28.19 3.25
N GLN A 721 -11.51 28.99 2.33
CA GLN A 721 -11.72 28.56 0.95
C GLN A 721 -10.43 28.15 0.22
N ARG A 722 -9.29 28.75 0.56
CA ARG A 722 -7.98 28.46 -0.06
C ARG A 722 -7.23 27.31 0.60
N ASN A 723 -7.37 27.16 1.92
CA ASN A 723 -6.49 26.30 2.71
C ASN A 723 -7.17 25.02 3.18
N SER A 724 -8.50 25.00 3.30
CA SER A 724 -9.23 23.82 3.77
C SER A 724 -9.10 22.65 2.79
N PRO A 725 -8.68 21.46 3.25
CA PRO A 725 -8.74 20.24 2.45
C PRO A 725 -10.17 19.94 1.98
N TYR A 726 -11.18 20.25 2.79
CA TYR A 726 -12.58 20.01 2.42
C TYR A 726 -13.10 20.99 1.36
N ALA A 727 -12.64 22.23 1.38
CA ALA A 727 -12.97 23.19 0.32
C ALA A 727 -12.52 22.70 -1.06
N ALA A 728 -11.38 21.98 -1.13
CA ALA A 728 -10.88 21.40 -2.37
C ALA A 728 -11.78 20.26 -2.90
N VAL A 729 -12.28 19.39 -2.03
CA VAL A 729 -13.13 18.24 -2.44
C VAL A 729 -14.59 18.62 -2.65
N SER A 730 -15.12 19.58 -1.89
CA SER A 730 -16.55 19.92 -1.92
C SER A 730 -16.97 20.69 -3.18
N GLN A 731 -16.01 21.26 -3.92
CA GLN A 731 -16.22 22.16 -5.06
C GLN A 731 -17.14 23.36 -4.76
N ASN A 732 -17.46 23.61 -3.49
CA ASN A 732 -18.31 24.69 -3.07
C ASN A 732 -17.50 25.99 -2.97
N ARG A 733 -17.70 26.88 -3.94
CA ARG A 733 -17.01 28.18 -4.03
C ARG A 733 -17.33 29.16 -2.89
N PHE A 734 -18.35 28.85 -2.08
CA PHE A 734 -18.81 29.67 -0.97
C PHE A 734 -18.64 28.97 0.39
N TYR A 735 -17.94 27.83 0.44
CA TYR A 735 -17.77 27.06 1.68
C TYR A 735 -17.19 27.91 2.82
N GLY A 736 -16.05 28.57 2.58
CA GLY A 736 -15.42 29.40 3.60
C GLY A 736 -16.23 30.64 3.96
N ALA A 737 -16.89 31.26 2.98
CA ALA A 737 -17.76 32.41 3.22
C ALA A 737 -18.95 32.05 4.12
N ASN A 738 -19.58 30.89 3.88
CA ASN A 738 -20.69 30.39 4.69
C ASN A 738 -20.26 30.11 6.13
N LEU A 739 -19.10 29.47 6.32
CA LEU A 739 -18.55 29.22 7.65
C LEU A 739 -18.23 30.52 8.41
N ALA A 740 -17.70 31.53 7.73
CA ALA A 740 -17.45 32.83 8.35
C ALA A 740 -18.76 33.54 8.77
N VAL A 741 -19.84 33.41 7.99
CA VAL A 741 -21.19 33.88 8.39
C VAL A 741 -21.69 33.11 9.61
N GLU A 742 -21.47 31.80 9.64
CA GLU A 742 -21.90 30.94 10.74
C GLU A 742 -21.16 31.23 12.04
N ALA A 743 -19.85 31.42 11.97
CA ALA A 743 -19.00 31.75 13.11
C ALA A 743 -19.47 33.02 13.85
N LEU A 744 -19.99 34.02 13.13
CA LEU A 744 -20.56 35.24 13.71
C LEU A 744 -21.74 34.95 14.66
N ARG A 745 -22.47 33.86 14.43
CA ARG A 745 -23.62 33.46 15.26
C ARG A 745 -23.22 32.66 16.49
N SER A 746 -21.94 32.30 16.62
CA SER A 746 -21.47 31.52 17.76
C SER A 746 -21.60 32.31 19.08
N PRO A 747 -21.94 31.64 20.20
CA PRO A 747 -22.07 32.31 21.50
C PRO A 747 -20.83 33.10 21.91
N ALA A 748 -19.64 32.57 21.63
CA ALA A 748 -18.36 33.21 21.95
C ALA A 748 -18.19 34.57 21.25
N ILE A 749 -18.55 34.65 19.97
CA ILE A 749 -18.47 35.90 19.21
C ILE A 749 -19.55 36.89 19.66
N GLN A 750 -20.76 36.41 19.93
CA GLN A 750 -21.84 37.26 20.46
C GLN A 750 -21.46 37.89 21.81
N GLU A 751 -20.78 37.14 22.68
CA GLU A 751 -20.29 37.66 23.96
C GLU A 751 -19.20 38.74 23.77
N ILE A 752 -18.26 38.54 22.83
CA ILE A 752 -17.24 39.54 22.50
C ILE A 752 -17.91 40.83 21.98
N LYS A 753 -18.88 40.70 21.07
CA LYS A 753 -19.65 41.83 20.53
C LYS A 753 -20.42 42.58 21.63
N ALA A 754 -21.04 41.84 22.55
CA ALA A 754 -21.73 42.43 23.69
C ALA A 754 -20.79 43.23 24.61
N LYS A 755 -19.58 42.72 24.85
CA LYS A 755 -18.53 43.40 25.64
C LYS A 755 -18.01 44.67 24.97
N GLN A 756 -17.88 44.68 23.64
CA GLN A 756 -17.44 45.87 22.89
C GLN A 756 -18.49 46.98 22.82
N ASN A 757 -19.77 46.59 22.79
CA ASN A 757 -20.89 47.51 22.77
C ASN A 757 -21.31 48.00 24.18
N ALA A 758 -20.67 47.50 25.25
CA ALA A 758 -20.89 47.99 26.59
C ALA A 758 -20.31 49.41 26.77
N PRO A 759 -21.06 50.37 27.35
CA PRO A 759 -20.60 51.75 27.50
C PRO A 759 -19.35 51.81 28.41
N ARG A 760 -18.30 52.53 27.97
CA ARG A 760 -17.07 52.70 28.77
C ARG A 760 -17.40 53.40 30.09
N PRO A 761 -16.67 53.14 31.20
CA PRO A 761 -16.91 53.78 32.49
C PRO A 761 -16.94 55.33 32.42
N GLN A 762 -16.09 55.92 31.59
CA GLN A 762 -16.05 57.38 31.37
C GLN A 762 -17.28 57.94 30.64
N GLN A 763 -17.97 57.13 29.82
CA GLN A 763 -19.24 57.52 29.18
C GLN A 763 -20.44 57.38 30.13
N ARG A 764 -20.35 56.51 31.14
CA ARG A 764 -21.32 56.47 32.25
C ARG A 764 -21.23 57.73 33.11
N GLU A 765 -20.03 58.23 33.41
CA GLU A 765 -19.85 59.48 34.16
C GLU A 765 -20.32 60.71 33.35
N ALA A 766 -20.06 60.74 32.04
CA ALA A 766 -20.57 61.81 31.16
C ALA A 766 -22.10 61.75 30.96
N ALA A 767 -22.71 60.56 30.87
CA ALA A 767 -24.16 60.41 30.75
C ALA A 767 -24.89 60.74 32.07
N VAL A 768 -24.28 60.44 33.23
CA VAL A 768 -24.80 60.85 34.54
C VAL A 768 -24.63 62.35 34.77
N ALA A 769 -23.57 62.97 34.24
CA ALA A 769 -23.36 64.43 34.30
C ALA A 769 -24.25 65.24 33.35
N GLN A 770 -24.76 64.64 32.27
CA GLN A 770 -25.64 65.32 31.28
C GLN A 770 -27.15 65.20 31.58
N GLY A 771 -27.55 64.58 32.69
CA GLY A 771 -28.91 64.71 33.22
C GLY A 771 -30.04 64.23 32.29
N VAL A 772 -29.79 63.25 31.44
CA VAL A 772 -30.85 62.60 30.66
C VAL A 772 -31.31 61.36 31.41
N ARG A 773 -32.44 61.49 32.10
CA ARG A 773 -33.17 60.36 32.70
C ARG A 773 -34.02 59.66 31.66
#